data_AF-A0A9N9B4T7-F1
#
_entry.id   AF-A0A9N9B4T7-F1
#
_cell.length_a   1.000
_cell.length_b   1.000
_cell.length_c   1.000
_cell.angle_alpha   90.00
_cell.angle_beta   90.00
_cell.angle_gamma   90.00
#
_symmetry.space_group_name_H-M   'P 1'
#
loop_
_entity.id
_entity.type
_entity.pdbx_description
1 polymer ?
#
loop_
_entity_poly.entity_id
_entity_poly.type
_entity_poly.pdbx_seq_one_letter_code
_entity_poly.pdbx_strand_id
1 'polypeptide(L)'
;MNPADPTADPTSDLTAETSAAIADICSIVSFGQTLYNPVNNVTLHCVQLTDSQVPQLKRERLEEVESVLPFLIYDLPVTTESNIQPSLALKDVIRCLPFLHNGIRLLRSILIEAPVTFHQIVDMLVEIHDFLPPNCQKKIGELLYSMCNVDSNTLDNAAVIRSKITNRHILPALALRLTLNYCNDEITFIYGFLTINPVWIKRQWGSLQSLADSIQRKIFEKMQLELENSEPCQRELELCTEVMKHAQSERLVKLSLCFVLMSVNQPNLWSGDGIRLTLRKLTKSEHSQLFMLIALYINTRQYREIEEIVSATLGTEVLLHFTTNPWKQLEAIFVSDLFPDEVLAQGALLLDPSTFSGLGVSNDPEHLSLKVFFQLLKAGTFHKTNIDIQDWIYRQIIQATTPVHPEMGPMLREYASSIFKWSTKGNSPITPIPESKIKALFETTLVDISASHVLMLLYVLYYNEQARMQVKHNVENWREASTTAYSVNLLESIPIRRILTFSETADKGKAFYDIYPELLGLVAANYPEMFDVVSLLIEEERNPQSDVDLPRTIEKIPPSDVIATEFESIMKMWLRAPDNSYSALKSMATWPPTCLAINAKTIISASLPRLLDSRTQERFLDAFRQIWESMNSVIPHELAVLTVNALMPDGQEEQPNKKVEPYSQQQLMMDPPLLLRCDSRVFRCPTIFRIFIRLVGFYLVGSRHRFRRLYECERAHIDQSRFSDKNFNTMLEVQDSLTLQLLLEICEEKPADQHKKGVLAEIQSITCDFLHQLFIENPNLQKLLHQQSYSTSLIPVVVKNIESMHVCIGYLPELIHQHDYEKRAFGLILASYLCEEWPMQKTLQIAREHVLPSVLEIVTSPKLPPINSTLFDIIQAAIRAAEKFPEELGELKLRMKEEMDELKQRIRDLTTEALLKNTKANKVVAIEGEREFINGFLKQVENENKDKYKLLEASPRSLYTAEYFLPKNFTEVEILPWKQGQLPKEKSFHNAQWLSWMSCIVRRNFVYEFGRVRTYLFCRSDFAQRLMAPKGNIKRNKYAALAESLGSVTEIMKIPAGGYLPKASR
;
A
#
# COMPACT_ATOMS: atom_id res chain seq x y z
N MET A 1 94.38 -45.66 -23.57
CA MET A 1 95.46 -46.22 -22.74
C MET A 1 95.03 -47.63 -22.33
N ASN A 2 95.79 -48.61 -22.82
CA ASN A 2 95.81 -50.07 -22.65
C ASN A 2 94.53 -50.95 -22.47
N PRO A 3 94.54 -52.16 -23.07
CA PRO A 3 93.38 -53.02 -23.29
C PRO A 3 93.28 -54.17 -22.26
N ALA A 4 92.08 -54.69 -22.02
CA ALA A 4 91.89 -56.01 -21.39
C ALA A 4 90.50 -56.60 -21.71
N ASP A 5 90.56 -57.75 -22.39
CA ASP A 5 89.64 -58.90 -22.46
C ASP A 5 88.12 -58.73 -22.74
N PRO A 6 87.64 -59.33 -23.86
CA PRO A 6 86.23 -59.49 -24.17
C PRO A 6 85.75 -60.89 -23.78
N THR A 7 85.51 -61.16 -22.50
CA THR A 7 84.77 -62.38 -22.08
C THR A 7 84.04 -62.13 -20.77
N ALA A 8 82.92 -61.42 -20.85
CA ALA A 8 81.84 -61.52 -19.89
C ALA A 8 80.55 -61.23 -20.66
N ASP A 9 79.87 -62.31 -21.05
CA ASP A 9 78.51 -62.28 -21.58
C ASP A 9 77.58 -61.47 -20.66
N PRO A 10 76.88 -60.43 -21.15
CA PRO A 10 75.68 -59.91 -20.53
C PRO A 10 74.43 -60.54 -21.19
N THR A 11 74.54 -61.80 -21.67
CA THR A 11 73.47 -62.50 -22.40
C THR A 11 72.73 -63.53 -21.54
N SER A 12 72.92 -63.56 -20.22
CA SER A 12 72.35 -64.62 -19.37
C SER A 12 71.12 -64.25 -18.54
N ASP A 13 70.66 -62.98 -18.50
CA ASP A 13 69.54 -62.57 -17.61
C ASP A 13 68.28 -62.07 -18.36
N LEU A 14 68.12 -62.39 -19.64
CA LEU A 14 66.98 -61.96 -20.47
C LEU A 14 66.16 -63.12 -21.04
N THR A 15 66.07 -64.27 -20.38
CA THR A 15 65.65 -65.53 -21.06
C THR A 15 64.37 -66.21 -20.55
N ALA A 16 63.57 -65.59 -19.67
CA ALA A 16 62.23 -66.11 -19.33
C ALA A 16 61.12 -65.06 -19.45
N GLU A 17 61.38 -63.82 -19.03
CA GLU A 17 60.36 -62.76 -18.97
C GLU A 17 60.17 -62.06 -20.34
N THR A 18 61.22 -61.91 -21.14
CA THR A 18 61.15 -61.43 -22.55
C THR A 18 60.34 -62.35 -23.46
N SER A 19 60.44 -63.67 -23.27
CA SER A 19 59.65 -64.69 -23.96
C SER A 19 58.16 -64.53 -23.66
N ALA A 20 57.80 -64.15 -22.43
CA ALA A 20 56.41 -63.91 -22.04
C ALA A 20 55.84 -62.62 -22.67
N ALA A 21 56.64 -61.54 -22.74
CA ALA A 21 56.25 -60.30 -23.41
C ALA A 21 56.05 -60.49 -24.92
N ILE A 22 56.94 -61.23 -25.59
CA ILE A 22 56.81 -61.58 -27.01
C ILE A 22 55.60 -62.49 -27.25
N ALA A 23 55.33 -63.45 -26.36
CA ALA A 23 54.15 -64.32 -26.44
C ALA A 23 52.83 -63.54 -26.28
N ASP A 24 52.79 -62.55 -25.38
CA ASP A 24 51.64 -61.66 -25.21
C ASP A 24 51.41 -60.78 -26.45
N ILE A 25 52.48 -60.22 -27.04
CA ILE A 25 52.36 -59.45 -28.29
C ILE A 25 51.93 -60.36 -29.44
N CYS A 26 52.45 -61.58 -29.55
CA CYS A 26 52.01 -62.56 -30.56
C CYS A 26 50.54 -62.95 -30.37
N SER A 27 50.07 -63.06 -29.11
CA SER A 27 48.66 -63.29 -28.78
C SER A 27 47.80 -62.09 -29.22
N ILE A 28 48.22 -60.86 -28.92
CA ILE A 28 47.55 -59.61 -29.32
C ILE A 28 47.54 -59.45 -30.85
N VAL A 29 48.64 -59.78 -31.53
CA VAL A 29 48.75 -59.71 -32.99
C VAL A 29 47.93 -60.81 -33.65
N SER A 30 47.88 -62.02 -33.10
CA SER A 30 46.97 -63.07 -33.56
C SER A 30 45.50 -62.65 -33.39
N PHE A 31 45.17 -62.01 -32.27
CA PHE A 31 43.85 -61.45 -32.00
C PHE A 31 43.51 -60.34 -33.02
N GLY A 32 44.42 -59.39 -33.25
CA GLY A 32 44.23 -58.37 -34.29
C GLY A 32 44.12 -58.95 -35.70
N GLN A 33 44.96 -59.91 -36.08
CA GLN A 33 44.91 -60.59 -37.38
C GLN A 33 43.59 -61.38 -37.59
N THR A 34 43.03 -62.00 -36.53
CA THR A 34 41.69 -62.61 -36.61
C THR A 34 40.59 -61.58 -36.83
N LEU A 35 40.75 -60.35 -36.36
CA LEU A 35 39.83 -59.24 -36.60
C LEU A 35 40.05 -58.56 -37.96
N TYR A 36 41.27 -58.59 -38.52
CA TYR A 36 41.65 -57.94 -39.78
C TYR A 36 41.44 -58.79 -41.05
N ASN A 37 40.98 -60.04 -40.94
CA ASN A 37 40.92 -60.93 -42.10
C ASN A 37 39.92 -60.41 -43.16
N PRO A 38 40.37 -60.03 -44.38
CA PRO A 38 39.54 -59.30 -45.35
C PRO A 38 38.40 -60.13 -45.95
N VAL A 39 38.33 -61.43 -45.65
CA VAL A 39 37.44 -62.40 -46.31
C VAL A 39 36.11 -62.60 -45.56
N ASN A 40 36.01 -62.27 -44.27
CA ASN A 40 34.78 -62.51 -43.48
C ASN A 40 34.39 -61.30 -42.61
N ASN A 41 33.24 -60.68 -42.93
CA ASN A 41 32.45 -59.74 -42.12
C ASN A 41 33.09 -59.20 -40.81
N VAL A 42 34.07 -58.31 -40.96
CA VAL A 42 34.77 -57.60 -39.87
C VAL A 42 33.80 -56.82 -38.96
N THR A 43 32.67 -56.38 -39.50
CA THR A 43 31.70 -55.52 -38.81
C THR A 43 30.90 -56.21 -37.69
N LEU A 44 30.74 -57.54 -37.69
CA LEU A 44 29.85 -58.22 -36.74
C LEU A 44 30.56 -58.66 -35.46
N HIS A 45 31.84 -59.07 -35.54
CA HIS A 45 32.64 -59.46 -34.37
C HIS A 45 33.19 -58.26 -33.59
N CYS A 46 33.57 -57.18 -34.28
CA CYS A 46 34.13 -55.99 -33.64
C CYS A 46 33.09 -55.14 -32.88
N VAL A 47 31.80 -55.24 -33.23
CA VAL A 47 30.69 -54.51 -32.56
C VAL A 47 30.33 -55.14 -31.20
N GLN A 48 30.69 -56.41 -30.97
CA GLN A 48 30.39 -57.15 -29.74
C GLN A 48 31.49 -57.05 -28.66
N LEU A 49 32.62 -56.39 -28.94
CA LEU A 49 33.71 -56.22 -27.96
C LEU A 49 33.32 -55.20 -26.88
N THR A 50 33.08 -55.68 -25.66
CA THR A 50 32.94 -54.85 -24.45
C THR A 50 34.32 -54.45 -23.92
N ASP A 51 34.43 -53.34 -23.18
CA ASP A 51 35.72 -52.84 -22.63
C ASP A 51 36.49 -53.89 -21.78
N SER A 52 35.80 -54.91 -21.27
CA SER A 52 36.37 -56.05 -20.53
C SER A 52 37.12 -57.09 -21.40
N GLN A 53 36.91 -57.10 -22.72
CA GLN A 53 37.53 -58.06 -23.66
C GLN A 53 38.72 -57.45 -24.42
N VAL A 54 39.05 -56.18 -24.16
CA VAL A 54 40.21 -55.50 -24.73
C VAL A 54 41.46 -55.89 -23.92
N PRO A 55 42.50 -56.49 -24.54
CA PRO A 55 43.71 -56.85 -23.82
C PRO A 55 44.43 -55.60 -23.26
N GLN A 56 44.76 -55.62 -21.96
CA GLN A 56 45.56 -54.61 -21.28
C GLN A 56 46.95 -55.18 -20.94
N LEU A 57 47.99 -54.55 -21.47
CA LEU A 57 49.37 -54.81 -21.03
C LEU A 57 49.56 -54.15 -19.66
N LYS A 58 49.93 -54.94 -18.64
CA LYS A 58 50.31 -54.43 -17.30
C LYS A 58 51.53 -53.51 -17.42
N ARG A 59 51.63 -52.50 -16.55
CA ARG A 59 52.66 -51.45 -16.61
C ARG A 59 54.10 -51.99 -16.56
N GLU A 60 54.33 -53.04 -15.77
CA GLU A 60 55.62 -53.73 -15.63
C GLU A 60 56.08 -54.38 -16.95
N ARG A 61 55.15 -54.94 -17.73
CA ARG A 61 55.44 -55.57 -19.04
C ARG A 61 55.64 -54.55 -20.17
N LEU A 62 55.32 -53.28 -19.95
CA LEU A 62 55.45 -52.22 -20.97
C LEU A 62 56.90 -51.72 -21.06
N GLU A 63 57.60 -51.65 -19.92
CA GLU A 63 59.05 -51.33 -19.84
C GLU A 63 59.89 -52.45 -20.49
N GLU A 64 59.45 -53.70 -20.36
CA GLU A 64 60.06 -54.86 -21.03
C GLU A 64 59.87 -54.83 -22.55
N VAL A 65 58.69 -54.43 -23.04
CA VAL A 65 58.43 -54.28 -24.48
C VAL A 65 59.24 -53.12 -25.07
N GLU A 66 59.48 -52.05 -24.31
CA GLU A 66 60.36 -50.95 -24.72
C GLU A 66 61.81 -51.42 -24.96
N SER A 67 62.30 -52.40 -24.19
CA SER A 67 63.63 -53.00 -24.40
C SER A 67 63.75 -53.87 -25.67
N VAL A 68 62.62 -54.36 -26.20
CA VAL A 68 62.54 -55.24 -27.39
C VAL A 68 62.24 -54.44 -28.68
N LEU A 69 61.79 -53.19 -28.57
CA LEU A 69 61.47 -52.30 -29.71
C LEU A 69 62.58 -52.19 -30.77
N PRO A 70 63.87 -52.03 -30.42
CA PRO A 70 64.95 -51.96 -31.42
C PRO A 70 65.06 -53.24 -32.27
N PHE A 71 64.78 -54.41 -31.69
CA PHE A 71 64.83 -55.69 -32.40
C PHE A 71 63.65 -55.88 -33.37
N LEU A 72 62.48 -55.32 -33.04
CA LEU A 72 61.28 -55.31 -33.90
C LEU A 72 61.33 -54.26 -35.01
N ILE A 73 62.05 -53.16 -34.82
CA ILE A 73 62.19 -52.08 -35.80
C ILE A 73 63.21 -52.43 -36.90
N TYR A 74 64.29 -53.15 -36.55
CA TYR A 74 65.38 -53.49 -37.47
C TYR A 74 65.38 -54.94 -37.99
N ASP A 75 64.30 -55.72 -37.75
CA ASP A 75 64.14 -57.13 -38.18
C ASP A 75 65.37 -58.02 -37.85
N LEU A 76 65.93 -57.91 -36.63
CA LEU A 76 67.08 -58.71 -36.20
C LEU A 76 66.63 -60.10 -35.68
N PRO A 77 67.26 -61.22 -36.08
CA PRO A 77 66.85 -62.56 -35.64
C PRO A 77 67.23 -62.82 -34.18
N VAL A 78 66.23 -63.16 -33.36
CA VAL A 78 66.42 -63.61 -31.97
C VAL A 78 66.76 -65.11 -31.97
N THR A 79 68.00 -65.47 -31.62
CA THR A 79 68.41 -66.84 -31.29
C THR A 79 67.96 -67.14 -29.84
N THR A 80 67.34 -68.24 -29.42
CA THR A 80 67.46 -69.67 -29.73
C THR A 80 66.33 -70.47 -29.03
N GLU A 81 65.93 -71.58 -29.66
CA GLU A 81 65.37 -72.82 -29.06
C GLU A 81 64.08 -72.75 -28.22
N SER A 82 62.92 -72.74 -28.87
CA SER A 82 62.00 -73.89 -28.91
C SER A 82 60.69 -73.48 -29.61
N ASN A 83 60.15 -74.44 -30.37
CA ASN A 83 59.02 -74.37 -31.29
C ASN A 83 57.96 -73.27 -31.08
N ILE A 84 57.61 -72.67 -32.23
CA ILE A 84 56.50 -71.76 -32.56
C ILE A 84 56.81 -70.28 -32.36
N GLN A 85 57.02 -69.53 -33.45
CA GLN A 85 56.42 -68.19 -33.64
C GLN A 85 56.56 -67.69 -35.10
N PRO A 86 55.53 -67.03 -35.65
CA PRO A 86 55.61 -66.34 -36.94
C PRO A 86 56.48 -65.08 -36.77
N SER A 87 57.23 -64.70 -37.80
CA SER A 87 57.97 -63.43 -37.84
C SER A 87 57.00 -62.27 -37.56
N LEU A 88 57.11 -61.66 -36.38
CA LEU A 88 56.23 -60.57 -35.97
C LEU A 88 56.69 -59.27 -36.67
N ALA A 89 56.10 -58.93 -37.80
CA ALA A 89 56.44 -57.71 -38.52
C ALA A 89 55.91 -56.47 -37.78
N LEU A 90 56.70 -55.39 -37.71
CA LEU A 90 56.31 -54.09 -37.14
C LEU A 90 54.96 -53.59 -37.67
N LYS A 91 54.67 -53.89 -38.93
CA LYS A 91 53.38 -53.58 -39.58
C LYS A 91 52.20 -54.19 -38.83
N ASP A 92 52.28 -55.44 -38.42
CA ASP A 92 51.18 -56.16 -37.75
C ASP A 92 50.96 -55.65 -36.33
N VAL A 93 52.03 -55.22 -35.65
CA VAL A 93 51.93 -54.56 -34.34
C VAL A 93 51.21 -53.22 -34.46
N ILE A 94 51.56 -52.41 -35.46
CA ILE A 94 50.91 -51.10 -35.72
C ILE A 94 49.41 -51.27 -36.01
N ARG A 95 49.03 -52.31 -36.77
CA ARG A 95 47.62 -52.60 -37.06
C ARG A 95 46.82 -52.89 -35.79
N CYS A 96 47.45 -53.46 -34.75
CA CYS A 96 46.77 -53.87 -33.52
C CYS A 96 46.64 -52.74 -32.48
N LEU A 97 47.36 -51.62 -32.63
CA LEU A 97 47.35 -50.48 -31.70
C LEU A 97 45.95 -49.93 -31.35
N PRO A 98 44.98 -49.80 -32.29
CA PRO A 98 43.64 -49.29 -31.99
C PRO A 98 42.83 -50.18 -31.03
N PHE A 99 43.20 -51.46 -30.92
CA PHE A 99 42.56 -52.43 -30.05
C PHE A 99 43.20 -52.51 -28.67
N LEU A 100 44.29 -51.78 -28.41
CA LEU A 100 44.99 -51.79 -27.12
C LEU A 100 44.62 -50.58 -26.26
N HIS A 101 44.44 -50.81 -24.96
CA HIS A 101 44.15 -49.72 -24.02
C HIS A 101 45.36 -48.77 -23.84
N ASN A 102 46.59 -49.30 -23.91
CA ASN A 102 47.84 -48.53 -23.80
C ASN A 102 48.48 -48.20 -25.16
N GLY A 103 47.73 -48.33 -26.28
CA GLY A 103 48.27 -48.18 -27.64
C GLY A 103 48.95 -46.84 -27.92
N ILE A 104 48.49 -45.76 -27.27
CA ILE A 104 49.08 -44.41 -27.40
C ILE A 104 50.50 -44.34 -26.82
N ARG A 105 50.77 -45.04 -25.71
CA ARG A 105 52.10 -45.08 -25.10
C ARG A 105 53.07 -45.86 -25.97
N LEU A 106 52.66 -47.04 -26.43
CA LEU A 106 53.48 -47.87 -27.31
C LEU A 106 53.82 -47.15 -28.61
N LEU A 107 52.84 -46.48 -29.22
CA LEU A 107 53.02 -45.68 -30.43
C LEU A 107 54.04 -44.56 -30.22
N ARG A 108 54.00 -43.87 -29.07
CA ARG A 108 54.99 -42.83 -28.74
C ARG A 108 56.39 -43.42 -28.58
N SER A 109 56.54 -44.54 -27.89
CA SER A 109 57.85 -45.18 -27.72
C SER A 109 58.42 -45.68 -29.07
N ILE A 110 57.58 -46.21 -29.96
CA ILE A 110 57.97 -46.59 -31.35
C ILE A 110 58.48 -45.38 -32.14
N LEU A 111 57.79 -44.24 -32.03
CA LEU A 111 58.14 -43.03 -32.77
C LEU A 111 59.41 -42.36 -32.26
N ILE A 112 59.66 -42.40 -30.94
CA ILE A 112 60.88 -41.88 -30.31
C ILE A 112 62.11 -42.65 -30.81
N GLU A 113 62.01 -43.98 -30.93
CA GLU A 113 63.11 -44.84 -31.38
C GLU A 113 63.35 -44.80 -32.92
N ALA A 114 62.32 -44.52 -33.72
CA ALA A 114 62.42 -44.52 -35.20
C ALA A 114 61.55 -43.46 -35.91
N PRO A 115 61.93 -42.16 -35.87
CA PRO A 115 61.14 -41.07 -36.43
C PRO A 115 60.94 -41.15 -37.96
N VAL A 116 61.84 -41.81 -38.69
CA VAL A 116 61.78 -41.99 -40.15
C VAL A 116 60.54 -42.80 -40.59
N THR A 117 59.96 -43.60 -39.69
CA THR A 117 58.79 -44.44 -39.99
C THR A 117 57.45 -43.70 -39.85
N PHE A 118 57.44 -42.43 -39.43
CA PHE A 118 56.25 -41.62 -39.16
C PHE A 118 55.21 -41.66 -40.30
N HIS A 119 55.62 -41.38 -41.54
CA HIS A 119 54.69 -41.35 -42.67
C HIS A 119 54.06 -42.72 -42.96
N GLN A 120 54.84 -43.79 -42.80
CA GLN A 120 54.40 -45.17 -43.01
C GLN A 120 53.40 -45.59 -41.94
N ILE A 121 53.63 -45.20 -40.68
CA ILE A 121 52.71 -45.44 -39.56
C ILE A 121 51.38 -44.70 -39.79
N VAL A 122 51.42 -43.43 -40.21
CA VAL A 122 50.20 -42.67 -40.53
C VAL A 122 49.42 -43.33 -41.67
N ASP A 123 50.09 -43.77 -42.74
CA ASP A 123 49.41 -44.47 -43.86
C ASP A 123 48.74 -45.76 -43.39
N MET A 124 49.43 -46.57 -42.58
CA MET A 124 48.88 -47.82 -42.06
C MET A 124 47.67 -47.60 -41.14
N LEU A 125 47.71 -46.61 -40.25
CA LEU A 125 46.58 -46.29 -39.35
C LEU A 125 45.38 -45.72 -40.11
N VAL A 126 45.61 -44.94 -41.16
CA VAL A 126 44.57 -44.36 -42.03
C VAL A 126 43.91 -45.42 -42.92
N GLU A 127 44.68 -46.34 -43.51
CA GLU A 127 44.15 -47.43 -44.36
C GLU A 127 43.22 -48.37 -43.62
N ILE A 128 43.47 -48.55 -42.34
CA ILE A 128 42.76 -49.47 -41.46
C ILE A 128 41.43 -48.90 -40.95
N HIS A 129 41.30 -47.57 -40.92
CA HIS A 129 40.16 -46.87 -40.31
C HIS A 129 38.79 -47.35 -40.82
N ASP A 130 38.65 -47.59 -42.13
CA ASP A 130 37.38 -47.92 -42.76
C ASP A 130 36.86 -49.32 -42.37
N PHE A 131 37.75 -50.19 -41.91
CA PHE A 131 37.44 -51.56 -41.52
C PHE A 131 37.09 -51.71 -40.03
N LEU A 132 37.17 -50.63 -39.24
CA LEU A 132 37.05 -50.68 -37.78
C LEU A 132 35.69 -50.21 -37.24
N PRO A 133 35.29 -50.68 -36.03
CA PRO A 133 34.09 -50.20 -35.35
C PRO A 133 34.25 -48.74 -34.86
N PRO A 134 33.15 -48.02 -34.59
CA PRO A 134 33.18 -46.58 -34.27
C PRO A 134 34.01 -46.22 -33.03
N ASN A 135 34.09 -47.09 -32.03
CA ASN A 135 34.92 -46.88 -30.83
C ASN A 135 36.42 -46.95 -31.13
N CYS A 136 36.84 -47.83 -32.03
CA CYS A 136 38.23 -47.96 -32.46
C CYS A 136 38.60 -46.87 -33.48
N GLN A 137 37.67 -46.44 -34.32
CA GLN A 137 37.85 -45.27 -35.20
C GLN A 137 38.14 -43.99 -34.40
N LYS A 138 37.46 -43.79 -33.26
CA LYS A 138 37.75 -42.69 -32.33
C LYS A 138 39.17 -42.80 -31.73
N LYS A 139 39.57 -44.00 -31.30
CA LYS A 139 40.94 -44.26 -30.79
C LYS A 139 42.02 -44.01 -31.85
N ILE A 140 41.76 -44.30 -33.13
CA ILE A 140 42.67 -43.90 -34.22
C ILE A 140 42.83 -42.39 -34.26
N GLY A 141 41.75 -41.64 -34.08
CA GLY A 141 41.81 -40.18 -33.97
C GLY A 141 42.71 -39.71 -32.81
N GLU A 142 42.63 -40.37 -31.65
CA GLU A 142 43.48 -40.07 -30.49
C GLU A 142 44.95 -40.48 -30.70
N LEU A 143 45.19 -41.62 -31.34
CA LEU A 143 46.52 -42.10 -31.72
C LEU A 143 47.18 -41.10 -32.67
N LEU A 144 46.52 -40.75 -33.79
CA LEU A 144 47.03 -39.79 -34.78
C LEU A 144 47.26 -38.40 -34.16
N TYR A 145 46.37 -37.94 -33.28
CA TYR A 145 46.56 -36.67 -32.56
C TYR A 145 47.78 -36.72 -31.63
N SER A 146 48.01 -37.86 -30.97
CA SER A 146 49.14 -38.04 -30.06
C SER A 146 50.51 -38.04 -30.75
N MET A 147 50.55 -38.44 -32.03
CA MET A 147 51.76 -38.43 -32.88
C MET A 147 52.26 -37.01 -33.17
N CYS A 148 51.38 -36.02 -33.15
CA CYS A 148 51.75 -34.63 -33.41
C CYS A 148 52.66 -34.02 -32.32
N ASN A 149 52.74 -34.61 -31.13
CA ASN A 149 53.46 -34.07 -29.95
C ASN A 149 54.79 -34.77 -29.64
N VAL A 150 55.27 -35.67 -30.50
CA VAL A 150 56.43 -36.53 -30.19
C VAL A 150 57.78 -35.86 -30.55
N ASP A 151 57.83 -35.03 -31.60
CA ASP A 151 59.06 -34.40 -32.10
C ASP A 151 58.97 -32.86 -32.14
N SER A 152 60.11 -32.18 -32.34
CA SER A 152 60.20 -30.71 -32.48
C SER A 152 59.45 -30.14 -33.72
N ASN A 153 59.17 -30.96 -34.74
CA ASN A 153 58.47 -30.56 -35.98
C ASN A 153 56.95 -30.80 -35.92
N THR A 154 56.31 -30.33 -34.84
CA THR A 154 54.88 -30.53 -34.56
C THR A 154 53.94 -29.97 -35.64
N LEU A 155 54.29 -28.83 -36.24
CA LEU A 155 53.52 -28.12 -37.28
C LEU A 155 53.42 -28.93 -38.59
N ASP A 156 54.55 -29.41 -39.09
CA ASP A 156 54.61 -30.16 -40.36
C ASP A 156 53.94 -31.53 -40.22
N ASN A 157 54.14 -32.19 -39.08
CA ASN A 157 53.50 -33.47 -38.75
C ASN A 157 51.98 -33.35 -38.71
N ALA A 158 51.44 -32.28 -38.10
CA ALA A 158 50.01 -31.99 -38.07
C ALA A 158 49.44 -31.70 -39.47
N ALA A 159 50.16 -30.95 -40.32
CA ALA A 159 49.75 -30.66 -41.68
C ALA A 159 49.67 -31.91 -42.57
N VAL A 160 50.64 -32.81 -42.44
CA VAL A 160 50.68 -34.09 -43.17
C VAL A 160 49.51 -34.99 -42.77
N ILE A 161 49.28 -35.15 -41.46
CA ILE A 161 48.16 -35.96 -40.94
C ILE A 161 46.82 -35.36 -41.40
N ARG A 162 46.64 -34.04 -41.28
CA ARG A 162 45.44 -33.33 -41.74
C ARG A 162 45.18 -33.54 -43.23
N SER A 163 46.20 -33.47 -44.07
CA SER A 163 46.08 -33.72 -45.52
C SER A 163 45.66 -35.15 -45.85
N LYS A 164 46.32 -36.16 -45.25
CA LYS A 164 46.01 -37.58 -45.48
C LYS A 164 44.58 -37.96 -45.04
N ILE A 165 44.14 -37.45 -43.89
CA ILE A 165 42.78 -37.66 -43.36
C ILE A 165 41.72 -36.98 -44.24
N THR A 166 41.99 -35.74 -44.68
CA THR A 166 41.06 -34.97 -45.52
C THR A 166 40.90 -35.59 -46.91
N ASN A 167 41.99 -36.06 -47.52
CA ASN A 167 41.98 -36.73 -48.82
C ASN A 167 41.22 -38.07 -48.81
N ARG A 168 41.18 -38.76 -47.67
CA ARG A 168 40.43 -40.02 -47.48
C ARG A 168 39.00 -39.81 -46.95
N HIS A 169 38.60 -38.56 -46.65
CA HIS A 169 37.29 -38.21 -46.07
C HIS A 169 36.94 -38.98 -44.78
N ILE A 170 37.92 -39.13 -43.88
CA ILE A 170 37.75 -39.78 -42.57
C ILE A 170 37.97 -38.77 -41.43
N LEU A 171 37.50 -39.05 -40.21
CA LEU A 171 37.77 -38.27 -38.99
C LEU A 171 37.73 -36.72 -39.13
N PRO A 172 36.60 -36.12 -39.55
CA PRO A 172 36.48 -34.66 -39.75
C PRO A 172 36.74 -33.86 -38.46
N ALA A 173 36.40 -34.41 -37.29
CA ALA A 173 36.64 -33.77 -35.99
C ALA A 173 38.13 -33.61 -35.68
N LEU A 174 38.96 -34.59 -36.06
CA LEU A 174 40.41 -34.51 -35.90
C LEU A 174 41.00 -33.48 -36.87
N ALA A 175 40.54 -33.43 -38.12
CA ALA A 175 40.99 -32.43 -39.09
C ALA A 175 40.73 -30.99 -38.60
N LEU A 176 39.54 -30.72 -38.03
CA LEU A 176 39.22 -29.43 -37.42
C LEU A 176 40.06 -29.16 -36.16
N ARG A 177 40.26 -30.15 -35.29
CA ARG A 177 41.08 -30.01 -34.07
C ARG A 177 42.56 -29.73 -34.39
N LEU A 178 43.12 -30.36 -35.42
CA LEU A 178 44.48 -30.08 -35.91
C LEU A 178 44.58 -28.67 -36.51
N THR A 179 43.53 -28.23 -37.19
CA THR A 179 43.44 -26.87 -37.74
C THR A 179 43.38 -25.82 -36.63
N LEU A 180 42.61 -26.07 -35.57
CA LEU A 180 42.50 -25.18 -34.41
C LEU A 180 43.84 -25.03 -33.68
N ASN A 181 44.52 -26.15 -33.39
CA ASN A 181 45.63 -26.17 -32.45
C ASN A 181 47.02 -25.96 -33.08
N TYR A 182 47.21 -26.40 -34.33
CA TYR A 182 48.55 -26.45 -34.93
C TYR A 182 48.65 -25.74 -36.27
N CYS A 183 47.57 -25.51 -37.02
CA CYS A 183 47.66 -24.93 -38.36
C CYS A 183 47.33 -23.42 -38.38
N ASN A 184 47.92 -22.68 -39.33
CA ASN A 184 47.74 -21.23 -39.51
C ASN A 184 47.03 -20.86 -40.83
N ASP A 185 46.49 -21.84 -41.55
CA ASP A 185 45.78 -21.71 -42.84
C ASP A 185 44.27 -21.94 -42.70
N GLU A 186 43.67 -21.51 -41.59
CA GLU A 186 42.29 -21.88 -41.20
C GLU A 186 41.26 -21.51 -42.29
N ILE A 187 41.38 -20.33 -42.90
CA ILE A 187 40.43 -19.82 -43.91
C ILE A 187 40.53 -20.65 -45.21
N THR A 188 41.73 -20.80 -45.75
CA THR A 188 41.98 -21.54 -47.00
C THR A 188 41.59 -23.00 -46.87
N PHE A 189 41.89 -23.60 -45.71
CA PHE A 189 41.51 -24.98 -45.44
C PHE A 189 40.00 -25.15 -45.27
N ILE A 190 39.32 -24.29 -44.50
CA ILE A 190 37.86 -24.41 -44.32
C ILE A 190 37.12 -24.25 -45.64
N TYR A 191 37.58 -23.33 -46.50
CA TYR A 191 37.04 -23.17 -47.85
C TYR A 191 37.16 -24.48 -48.65
N GLY A 192 38.33 -25.12 -48.67
CA GLY A 192 38.53 -26.44 -49.29
C GLY A 192 37.72 -27.55 -48.61
N PHE A 193 37.70 -27.57 -47.28
CA PHE A 193 37.02 -28.55 -46.45
C PHE A 193 35.51 -28.58 -46.72
N LEU A 194 34.88 -27.41 -46.84
CA LEU A 194 33.44 -27.28 -47.13
C LEU A 194 33.08 -27.56 -48.59
N THR A 195 34.00 -27.33 -49.54
CA THR A 195 33.74 -27.49 -50.98
C THR A 195 33.96 -28.91 -51.50
N ILE A 196 34.84 -29.70 -50.89
CA ILE A 196 35.25 -31.00 -51.42
C ILE A 196 34.18 -32.12 -51.24
N ASN A 197 33.49 -32.21 -50.09
CA ASN A 197 32.38 -33.17 -49.92
C ASN A 197 31.40 -32.79 -48.78
N PRO A 198 30.22 -32.22 -49.08
CA PRO A 198 29.28 -31.76 -48.06
C PRO A 198 28.55 -32.90 -47.32
N VAL A 199 28.47 -34.10 -47.89
CA VAL A 199 27.75 -35.24 -47.29
C VAL A 199 28.53 -35.85 -46.14
N TRP A 200 29.87 -35.88 -46.26
CA TRP A 200 30.80 -36.30 -45.22
C TRP A 200 30.64 -35.49 -43.92
N ILE A 201 30.48 -34.18 -44.08
CA ILE A 201 30.36 -33.20 -42.99
C ILE A 201 28.98 -33.26 -42.34
N LYS A 202 27.91 -33.37 -43.15
CA LYS A 202 26.53 -33.34 -42.67
C LYS A 202 26.18 -34.49 -41.73
N ARG A 203 26.82 -35.66 -41.88
CA ARG A 203 26.60 -36.84 -41.02
C ARG A 203 27.15 -36.68 -39.61
N GLN A 204 28.17 -35.83 -39.40
CA GLN A 204 28.84 -35.67 -38.10
C GLN A 204 28.76 -34.24 -37.54
N TRP A 205 27.99 -33.34 -38.17
CA TRP A 205 27.90 -31.92 -37.83
C TRP A 205 27.59 -31.65 -36.35
N GLY A 206 26.69 -32.43 -35.74
CA GLY A 206 26.35 -32.28 -34.31
C GLY A 206 27.54 -32.47 -33.36
N SER A 207 28.54 -33.26 -33.74
CA SER A 207 29.80 -33.44 -32.97
C SER A 207 30.88 -32.41 -33.33
N LEU A 208 30.71 -31.67 -34.43
CA LEU A 208 31.66 -30.70 -34.95
C LEU A 208 31.33 -29.26 -34.53
N GLN A 209 30.11 -29.01 -34.05
CA GLN A 209 29.61 -27.66 -33.79
C GLN A 209 30.49 -26.87 -32.80
N SER A 210 30.89 -27.46 -31.67
CA SER A 210 31.76 -26.78 -30.68
C SER A 210 33.16 -26.48 -31.21
N LEU A 211 33.69 -27.33 -32.10
CA LEU A 211 34.98 -27.11 -32.78
C LEU A 211 34.84 -26.04 -33.87
N ALA A 212 33.75 -26.05 -34.63
CA ALA A 212 33.43 -25.03 -35.62
C ALA A 212 33.28 -23.65 -34.96
N ASP A 213 32.58 -23.55 -33.83
CA ASP A 213 32.43 -22.32 -33.05
C ASP A 213 33.77 -21.82 -32.50
N SER A 214 34.68 -22.74 -32.12
CA SER A 214 36.02 -22.39 -31.65
C SER A 214 36.93 -21.92 -32.78
N ILE A 215 36.83 -22.53 -33.96
CA ILE A 215 37.55 -22.09 -35.16
C ILE A 215 36.98 -20.76 -35.65
N GLN A 216 35.67 -20.57 -35.64
CA GLN A 216 35.02 -19.31 -35.95
C GLN A 216 35.56 -18.20 -35.04
N ARG A 217 35.59 -18.41 -33.72
CA ARG A 217 36.19 -17.44 -32.78
C ARG A 217 37.65 -17.12 -33.13
N LYS A 218 38.49 -18.13 -33.37
CA LYS A 218 39.90 -17.94 -33.75
C LYS A 218 40.06 -17.15 -35.06
N ILE A 219 39.20 -17.39 -36.05
CA ILE A 219 39.19 -16.65 -37.32
C ILE A 219 38.73 -15.21 -37.09
N PHE A 220 37.69 -14.98 -36.28
CA PHE A 220 37.23 -13.64 -35.94
C PHE A 220 38.26 -12.84 -35.14
N GLU A 221 38.95 -13.45 -34.17
CA GLU A 221 40.06 -12.83 -33.43
C GLU A 221 41.22 -12.45 -34.38
N LYS A 222 41.61 -13.34 -35.29
CA LYS A 222 42.62 -13.04 -36.33
C LYS A 222 42.15 -11.93 -37.27
N MET A 223 40.91 -11.98 -37.74
CA MET A 223 40.34 -10.93 -38.61
C MET A 223 40.28 -9.58 -37.88
N GLN A 224 39.91 -9.54 -36.61
CA GLN A 224 39.85 -8.31 -35.82
C GLN A 224 41.25 -7.70 -35.65
N LEU A 225 42.26 -8.53 -35.36
CA LEU A 225 43.67 -8.14 -35.33
C LEU A 225 44.18 -7.67 -36.71
N GLU A 226 43.76 -8.30 -37.81
CA GLU A 226 44.14 -7.88 -39.17
C GLU A 226 43.42 -6.61 -39.63
N LEU A 227 42.15 -6.41 -39.26
CA LEU A 227 41.37 -5.19 -39.52
C LEU A 227 41.90 -3.97 -38.75
N GLU A 228 42.51 -4.18 -37.59
CA GLU A 228 43.21 -3.14 -36.83
C GLU A 228 44.59 -2.80 -37.41
N ASN A 229 45.24 -3.74 -38.11
CA ASN A 229 46.63 -3.61 -38.57
C ASN A 229 46.81 -3.44 -40.09
N SER A 230 45.78 -3.68 -40.92
CA SER A 230 45.87 -3.61 -42.38
C SER A 230 44.77 -2.74 -42.99
N GLU A 231 45.13 -1.90 -43.97
CA GLU A 231 44.16 -1.17 -44.79
C GLU A 231 43.56 -2.16 -45.82
N PRO A 232 42.24 -2.42 -45.81
CA PRO A 232 41.61 -3.27 -46.81
C PRO A 232 41.77 -2.69 -48.22
N CYS A 233 42.03 -3.56 -49.21
CA CYS A 233 42.25 -3.13 -50.58
C CYS A 233 40.96 -2.53 -51.16
N GLN A 234 41.00 -1.30 -51.69
CA GLN A 234 39.84 -0.54 -52.18
C GLN A 234 38.93 -1.34 -53.14
N ARG A 235 39.51 -2.26 -53.92
CA ARG A 235 38.81 -3.12 -54.88
C ARG A 235 37.95 -4.21 -54.22
N GLU A 236 38.38 -4.74 -53.08
CA GLU A 236 37.63 -5.75 -52.31
C GLU A 236 36.42 -5.11 -51.61
N LEU A 237 36.61 -3.88 -51.15
CA LEU A 237 35.55 -3.08 -50.54
C LEU A 237 34.47 -2.68 -51.56
N GLU A 238 34.84 -2.28 -52.77
CA GLU A 238 33.89 -2.01 -53.86
C GLU A 238 33.03 -3.25 -54.17
N LEU A 239 33.66 -4.43 -54.23
CA LEU A 239 32.95 -5.70 -54.41
C LEU A 239 31.97 -5.98 -53.26
N CYS A 240 32.38 -5.78 -52.00
CA CYS A 240 31.48 -5.91 -50.85
C CYS A 240 30.31 -4.94 -50.92
N THR A 241 30.51 -3.68 -51.32
CA THR A 241 29.42 -2.72 -51.49
C THR A 241 28.46 -3.11 -52.61
N GLU A 242 28.95 -3.74 -53.69
CA GLU A 242 28.09 -4.24 -54.75
C GLU A 242 27.25 -5.44 -54.31
N VAL A 243 27.83 -6.35 -53.53
CA VAL A 243 27.10 -7.47 -52.89
C VAL A 243 26.00 -6.95 -51.96
N MET A 244 26.30 -5.93 -51.15
CA MET A 244 25.31 -5.31 -50.24
C MET A 244 24.12 -4.70 -51.01
N LYS A 245 24.35 -4.10 -52.19
CA LYS A 245 23.26 -3.53 -53.02
C LYS A 245 22.30 -4.60 -53.57
N HIS A 246 22.75 -5.84 -53.70
CA HIS A 246 21.97 -6.97 -54.21
C HIS A 246 21.44 -7.90 -53.10
N ALA A 247 21.63 -7.56 -51.83
CA ALA A 247 21.14 -8.36 -50.71
C ALA A 247 19.60 -8.38 -50.65
N GLN A 248 19.00 -9.54 -50.91
CA GLN A 248 17.54 -9.75 -50.84
C GLN A 248 17.09 -10.64 -49.66
N SER A 249 18.01 -11.37 -49.04
CA SER A 249 17.73 -12.24 -47.89
C SER A 249 17.83 -11.46 -46.57
N GLU A 250 16.90 -11.67 -45.64
CA GLU A 250 16.90 -11.09 -44.29
C GLU A 250 18.27 -11.22 -43.59
N ARG A 251 18.88 -12.41 -43.65
CA ARG A 251 20.18 -12.67 -43.02
C ARG A 251 21.29 -11.85 -43.65
N LEU A 252 21.31 -11.71 -44.98
CA LEU A 252 22.30 -10.91 -45.69
C LEU A 252 22.12 -9.42 -45.41
N VAL A 253 20.88 -8.94 -45.29
CA VAL A 253 20.57 -7.55 -44.95
C VAL A 253 21.06 -7.22 -43.53
N LYS A 254 20.81 -8.11 -42.55
CA LYS A 254 21.32 -7.97 -41.17
C LYS A 254 22.85 -7.96 -41.12
N LEU A 255 23.50 -8.90 -41.81
CA LEU A 255 24.97 -8.97 -41.87
C LEU A 255 25.59 -7.76 -42.60
N SER A 256 24.94 -7.25 -43.64
CA SER A 256 25.37 -6.04 -44.35
C SER A 256 25.35 -4.83 -43.43
N LEU A 257 24.34 -4.72 -42.55
CA LEU A 257 24.27 -3.65 -41.56
C LEU A 257 25.35 -3.76 -40.48
N CYS A 258 25.57 -4.96 -39.93
CA CYS A 258 26.67 -5.19 -38.99
C CYS A 258 28.03 -4.86 -39.61
N PHE A 259 28.25 -5.22 -40.88
CA PHE A 259 29.45 -4.86 -41.63
C PHE A 259 29.62 -3.34 -41.76
N VAL A 260 28.54 -2.61 -42.09
CA VAL A 260 28.56 -1.15 -42.14
C VAL A 260 28.93 -0.55 -40.78
N LEU A 261 28.37 -1.06 -39.68
CA LEU A 261 28.62 -0.57 -38.32
C LEU A 261 30.04 -0.88 -37.80
N MET A 262 30.63 -2.01 -38.19
CA MET A 262 32.02 -2.36 -37.82
C MET A 262 33.06 -1.59 -38.64
N SER A 263 32.77 -1.27 -39.90
CA SER A 263 33.71 -0.62 -40.83
C SER A 263 33.69 0.91 -40.78
N VAL A 264 33.01 1.50 -39.80
CA VAL A 264 32.84 2.96 -39.65
C VAL A 264 34.16 3.68 -39.37
N ASN A 265 35.09 3.03 -38.68
CA ASN A 265 36.37 3.65 -38.30
C ASN A 265 37.37 3.83 -39.44
N GLN A 266 37.03 3.40 -40.65
CA GLN A 266 37.88 3.50 -41.83
C GLN A 266 37.48 4.72 -42.68
N PRO A 267 38.20 5.86 -42.59
CA PRO A 267 37.79 7.12 -43.22
C PRO A 267 37.84 7.10 -44.75
N ASN A 268 38.64 6.22 -45.35
CA ASN A 268 38.78 6.07 -46.81
C ASN A 268 37.67 5.22 -47.47
N LEU A 269 36.85 4.56 -46.65
CA LEU A 269 35.98 3.44 -47.05
C LEU A 269 34.63 3.91 -47.62
N TRP A 270 34.31 5.19 -47.42
CA TRP A 270 32.93 5.65 -47.37
C TRP A 270 32.80 7.05 -47.99
N SER A 271 32.70 7.12 -49.33
CA SER A 271 32.20 8.33 -49.99
C SER A 271 30.78 8.61 -49.49
N GLY A 272 30.49 9.84 -49.04
CA GLY A 272 29.22 10.18 -48.41
C GLY A 272 27.99 9.75 -49.21
N ASP A 273 28.03 9.84 -50.54
CA ASP A 273 26.90 9.51 -51.41
C ASP A 273 26.71 8.01 -51.68
N GLY A 274 27.79 7.21 -51.66
CA GLY A 274 27.75 5.76 -51.91
C GLY A 274 27.10 4.97 -50.77
N ILE A 275 27.43 5.31 -49.51
CA ILE A 275 26.74 4.74 -48.33
C ILE A 275 25.28 5.11 -48.35
N ARG A 276 24.97 6.41 -48.57
CA ARG A 276 23.60 6.93 -48.54
C ARG A 276 22.70 6.16 -49.51
N LEU A 277 23.17 5.91 -50.73
CA LEU A 277 22.43 5.13 -51.73
C LEU A 277 22.27 3.65 -51.33
N THR A 278 23.30 3.06 -50.71
CA THR A 278 23.28 1.66 -50.28
C THR A 278 22.34 1.47 -49.08
N LEU A 279 22.43 2.31 -48.06
CA LEU A 279 21.51 2.32 -46.91
C LEU A 279 20.07 2.66 -47.33
N ARG A 280 19.84 3.58 -48.28
CA ARG A 280 18.50 3.87 -48.83
C ARG A 280 17.89 2.69 -49.59
N LYS A 281 18.71 1.80 -50.19
CA LYS A 281 18.21 0.58 -50.83
C LYS A 281 17.92 -0.52 -49.82
N LEU A 282 18.78 -0.68 -48.81
CA LEU A 282 18.59 -1.66 -47.73
C LEU A 282 17.36 -1.34 -46.86
N THR A 283 17.09 -0.06 -46.61
CA THR A 283 15.91 0.41 -45.84
C THR A 283 14.58 0.25 -46.57
N LYS A 284 14.57 0.11 -47.90
CA LYS A 284 13.35 -0.15 -48.70
C LYS A 284 12.93 -1.62 -48.71
N SER A 285 13.72 -2.52 -48.11
CA SER A 285 13.35 -3.94 -47.97
C SER A 285 12.27 -4.15 -46.91
N GLU A 286 11.55 -5.28 -46.98
CA GLU A 286 10.54 -5.69 -45.99
C GLU A 286 11.09 -5.86 -44.55
N HIS A 287 12.40 -5.75 -44.36
CA HIS A 287 13.13 -5.92 -43.10
C HIS A 287 13.57 -4.59 -42.43
N SER A 288 12.88 -3.48 -42.76
CA SER A 288 13.16 -2.12 -42.29
C SER A 288 13.09 -1.92 -40.76
N GLN A 289 12.45 -2.82 -40.03
CA GLN A 289 12.26 -2.73 -38.58
C GLN A 289 13.56 -2.75 -37.77
N LEU A 290 14.57 -3.53 -38.20
CA LEU A 290 15.88 -3.57 -37.53
C LEU A 290 16.67 -2.28 -37.76
N PHE A 291 16.57 -1.69 -38.96
CA PHE A 291 17.17 -0.39 -39.26
C PHE A 291 16.51 0.73 -38.46
N MET A 292 15.17 0.70 -38.31
CA MET A 292 14.45 1.62 -37.43
C MET A 292 14.91 1.47 -35.99
N LEU A 293 15.01 0.25 -35.47
CA LEU A 293 15.45 -0.01 -34.10
C LEU A 293 16.87 0.52 -33.82
N ILE A 294 17.83 0.28 -34.73
CA ILE A 294 19.19 0.80 -34.58
C ILE A 294 19.22 2.33 -34.71
N ALA A 295 18.46 2.91 -35.63
CA ALA A 295 18.33 4.36 -35.75
C ALA A 295 17.73 5.00 -34.48
N LEU A 296 16.77 4.33 -33.85
CA LEU A 296 16.19 4.72 -32.57
C LEU A 296 17.21 4.65 -31.41
N TYR A 297 18.04 3.62 -31.35
CA TYR A 297 19.13 3.53 -30.36
C TYR A 297 20.22 4.57 -30.57
N ILE A 298 20.54 4.90 -31.82
CA ILE A 298 21.47 5.98 -32.15
C ILE A 298 20.91 7.33 -31.67
N ASN A 299 19.63 7.64 -31.96
CA ASN A 299 19.00 8.90 -31.54
C ASN A 299 18.92 9.03 -30.00
N THR A 300 18.66 7.92 -29.30
CA THR A 300 18.59 7.86 -27.84
C THR A 300 19.95 7.71 -27.16
N ARG A 301 21.05 7.62 -27.94
CA ARG A 301 22.45 7.42 -27.50
C ARG A 301 22.67 6.16 -26.65
N GLN A 302 21.89 5.13 -26.91
CA GLN A 302 21.97 3.81 -26.27
C GLN A 302 22.90 2.90 -27.07
N TYR A 303 24.21 3.17 -26.98
CA TYR A 303 25.22 2.49 -27.79
C TYR A 303 25.48 1.03 -27.39
N ARG A 304 25.30 0.71 -26.11
CA ARG A 304 25.51 -0.65 -25.58
C ARG A 304 24.51 -1.65 -26.17
N GLU A 305 23.27 -1.22 -26.32
CA GLU A 305 22.20 -2.00 -26.93
C GLU A 305 22.52 -2.30 -28.41
N ILE A 306 23.19 -1.38 -29.11
CA ILE A 306 23.65 -1.60 -30.49
C ILE A 306 24.75 -2.67 -30.52
N GLU A 307 25.70 -2.64 -29.57
CA GLU A 307 26.73 -3.68 -29.46
C GLU A 307 26.13 -5.06 -29.16
N GLU A 308 25.14 -5.12 -28.27
CA GLU A 308 24.42 -6.37 -27.95
C GLU A 308 23.67 -6.91 -29.17
N ILE A 309 23.00 -6.06 -29.94
CA ILE A 309 22.29 -6.44 -31.18
C ILE A 309 23.28 -6.96 -32.23
N VAL A 310 24.40 -6.25 -32.43
CA VAL A 310 25.44 -6.63 -33.40
C VAL A 310 26.12 -7.93 -32.97
N SER A 311 26.42 -8.07 -31.68
CA SER A 311 27.03 -9.28 -31.11
C SER A 311 26.09 -10.48 -31.17
N ALA A 312 24.80 -10.30 -30.90
CA ALA A 312 23.77 -11.34 -31.03
C ALA A 312 23.58 -11.78 -32.49
N THR A 313 23.66 -10.83 -33.43
CA THR A 313 23.51 -11.11 -34.88
C THR A 313 24.73 -11.85 -35.45
N LEU A 314 25.93 -11.56 -34.94
CA LEU A 314 27.20 -12.17 -35.39
C LEU A 314 27.56 -13.45 -34.61
N GLY A 315 27.00 -13.64 -33.41
CA GLY A 315 27.31 -14.77 -32.52
C GLY A 315 28.65 -14.63 -31.80
N THR A 316 29.22 -13.43 -31.73
CA THR A 316 30.53 -13.12 -31.12
C THR A 316 30.47 -11.76 -30.44
N GLU A 317 31.21 -11.55 -29.35
CA GLU A 317 31.31 -10.23 -28.70
C GLU A 317 32.07 -9.25 -29.60
N VAL A 318 31.42 -8.16 -29.99
CA VAL A 318 32.00 -7.12 -30.84
C VAL A 318 31.98 -5.79 -30.08
N LEU A 319 33.14 -5.13 -29.99
CA LEU A 319 33.29 -3.80 -29.43
C LEU A 319 33.29 -2.75 -30.54
N LEU A 320 32.33 -1.82 -30.49
CA LEU A 320 32.21 -0.75 -31.47
C LEU A 320 32.77 0.55 -30.88
N HIS A 321 33.62 1.24 -31.64
CA HIS A 321 34.25 2.47 -31.16
C HIS A 321 33.40 3.70 -31.53
N PHE A 322 32.44 4.04 -30.68
CA PHE A 322 31.46 5.12 -30.91
C PHE A 322 32.01 6.56 -30.77
N THR A 323 33.27 6.72 -30.36
CA THR A 323 33.87 8.04 -30.06
C THR A 323 34.58 8.70 -31.24
N THR A 324 34.68 8.04 -32.38
CA THR A 324 35.42 8.51 -33.55
C THR A 324 34.63 9.54 -34.37
N ASN A 325 35.32 10.48 -35.04
CA ASN A 325 34.69 11.45 -35.95
C ASN A 325 33.84 10.81 -37.08
N PRO A 326 34.26 9.70 -37.73
CA PRO A 326 33.41 9.04 -38.73
C PRO A 326 32.11 8.45 -38.14
N TRP A 327 32.09 8.04 -36.86
CA TRP A 327 30.84 7.64 -36.20
C TRP A 327 29.85 8.80 -36.11
N LYS A 328 30.31 10.02 -35.78
CA LYS A 328 29.44 11.21 -35.76
C LYS A 328 28.89 11.57 -37.14
N GLN A 329 29.65 11.31 -38.21
CA GLN A 329 29.18 11.51 -39.58
C GLN A 329 28.10 10.48 -39.95
N LEU A 330 28.27 9.23 -39.52
CA LEU A 330 27.27 8.18 -39.72
C LEU A 330 26.01 8.43 -38.86
N GLU A 331 26.16 8.86 -37.61
CA GLU A 331 25.07 9.32 -36.74
C GLU A 331 24.28 10.44 -37.44
N ALA A 332 24.96 11.43 -38.02
CA ALA A 332 24.31 12.48 -38.79
C ALA A 332 23.57 11.92 -40.02
N ILE A 333 24.11 10.95 -40.75
CA ILE A 333 23.44 10.32 -41.90
C ILE A 333 22.19 9.53 -41.45
N PHE A 334 22.26 8.80 -40.34
CA PHE A 334 21.10 8.08 -39.81
C PHE A 334 20.00 9.01 -39.28
N VAL A 335 20.37 10.03 -38.50
CA VAL A 335 19.42 10.95 -37.83
C VAL A 335 18.86 12.02 -38.77
N SER A 336 19.65 12.56 -39.70
CA SER A 336 19.21 13.68 -40.57
C SER A 336 18.78 13.26 -41.98
N ASP A 337 19.36 12.20 -42.56
CA ASP A 337 19.16 11.85 -43.98
C ASP A 337 18.31 10.58 -44.22
N LEU A 338 18.31 9.62 -43.29
CA LEU A 338 17.64 8.32 -43.46
C LEU A 338 16.37 8.18 -42.61
N PHE A 339 16.41 8.61 -41.35
CA PHE A 339 15.29 8.51 -40.42
C PHE A 339 15.09 9.83 -39.67
N PRO A 340 14.43 10.82 -40.29
CA PRO A 340 14.06 12.05 -39.58
C PRO A 340 13.10 11.73 -38.41
N ASP A 341 13.04 12.63 -37.43
CA ASP A 341 12.22 12.47 -36.21
C ASP A 341 10.77 12.04 -36.51
N GLU A 342 10.16 12.51 -37.61
CA GLU A 342 8.81 12.10 -38.05
C GLU A 342 8.70 10.60 -38.40
N VAL A 343 9.68 10.08 -39.14
CA VAL A 343 9.72 8.66 -39.55
C VAL A 343 10.05 7.78 -38.35
N LEU A 344 10.90 8.25 -37.43
CA LEU A 344 11.20 7.54 -36.18
C LEU A 344 9.96 7.47 -35.26
N ALA A 345 9.22 8.57 -35.13
CA ALA A 345 8.00 8.61 -34.33
C ALA A 345 6.89 7.72 -34.91
N GLN A 346 6.68 7.74 -36.23
CA GLN A 346 5.74 6.81 -36.90
C GLN A 346 6.22 5.35 -36.83
N GLY A 347 7.52 5.11 -36.99
CA GLY A 347 8.13 3.78 -36.87
C GLY A 347 7.97 3.19 -35.48
N ALA A 348 8.09 4.00 -34.42
CA ALA A 348 7.86 3.56 -33.04
C ALA A 348 6.41 3.16 -32.77
N LEU A 349 5.43 3.82 -33.40
CA LEU A 349 4.01 3.43 -33.31
C LEU A 349 3.71 2.10 -34.01
N LEU A 350 4.49 1.76 -35.06
CA LEU A 350 4.40 0.50 -35.79
C LEU A 350 5.06 -0.67 -35.05
N LEU A 351 6.01 -0.39 -34.15
CA LEU A 351 6.64 -1.37 -33.27
C LEU A 351 5.76 -1.64 -32.03
N ASP A 352 4.51 -2.06 -32.27
CA ASP A 352 3.56 -2.39 -31.19
C ASP A 352 4.01 -3.70 -30.49
N PRO A 353 4.19 -3.71 -29.15
CA PRO A 353 4.62 -4.89 -28.37
C PRO A 353 3.82 -6.16 -28.71
N SER A 354 2.52 -6.01 -28.96
CA SER A 354 1.60 -7.11 -29.26
C SER A 354 1.84 -7.80 -30.62
N THR A 355 2.54 -7.14 -31.54
CA THR A 355 2.77 -7.61 -32.92
C THR A 355 4.25 -7.81 -33.25
N PHE A 356 5.15 -7.36 -32.39
CA PHE A 356 6.58 -7.35 -32.65
C PHE A 356 7.23 -8.70 -32.33
N SER A 357 7.82 -9.33 -33.35
CA SER A 357 8.45 -10.66 -33.23
C SER A 357 9.88 -10.64 -32.67
N GLY A 358 10.37 -9.50 -32.17
CA GLY A 358 11.71 -9.38 -31.59
C GLY A 358 12.86 -9.41 -32.59
N LEU A 359 12.56 -9.57 -33.89
CA LEU A 359 13.52 -9.74 -34.98
C LEU A 359 14.58 -10.85 -34.73
N GLY A 360 14.35 -11.73 -33.75
CA GLY A 360 15.28 -12.76 -33.28
C GLY A 360 16.48 -12.26 -32.47
N VAL A 361 16.43 -11.02 -31.93
CA VAL A 361 17.58 -10.33 -31.33
C VAL A 361 17.53 -10.30 -29.79
N SER A 362 16.34 -10.31 -29.20
CA SER A 362 16.11 -10.30 -27.75
C SER A 362 15.26 -11.51 -27.36
N ASN A 363 15.51 -12.06 -26.17
CA ASN A 363 14.65 -13.08 -25.56
C ASN A 363 13.25 -12.52 -25.24
N ASP A 364 13.15 -11.20 -25.01
CA ASP A 364 11.90 -10.49 -24.67
C ASP A 364 11.64 -9.34 -25.68
N PRO A 365 10.77 -9.54 -26.68
CA PRO A 365 10.46 -8.53 -27.70
C PRO A 365 9.65 -7.35 -27.17
N GLU A 366 8.76 -7.61 -26.21
CA GLU A 366 7.90 -6.60 -25.59
C GLU A 366 8.73 -5.55 -24.83
N HIS A 367 9.73 -5.99 -24.06
CA HIS A 367 10.63 -5.11 -23.32
C HIS A 367 11.35 -4.11 -24.22
N LEU A 368 11.82 -4.60 -25.37
CA LEU A 368 12.53 -3.80 -26.37
C LEU A 368 11.65 -2.68 -26.92
N SER A 369 10.43 -3.02 -27.33
CA SER A 369 9.48 -2.07 -27.90
C SER A 369 9.06 -0.97 -26.91
N LEU A 370 8.76 -1.35 -25.66
CA LEU A 370 8.40 -0.40 -24.59
C LEU A 370 9.57 0.50 -24.21
N LYS A 371 10.79 -0.04 -24.09
CA LYS A 371 12.00 0.74 -23.76
C LYS A 371 12.28 1.79 -24.83
N VAL A 372 12.22 1.42 -26.11
CA VAL A 372 12.45 2.34 -27.24
C VAL A 372 11.39 3.44 -27.26
N PHE A 373 10.12 3.08 -27.10
CA PHE A 373 9.04 4.05 -27.03
C PHE A 373 9.22 5.04 -25.86
N PHE A 374 9.56 4.54 -24.68
CA PHE A 374 9.81 5.36 -23.49
C PHE A 374 10.97 6.35 -23.68
N GLN A 375 12.08 5.92 -24.28
CA GLN A 375 13.22 6.81 -24.53
C GLN A 375 12.90 7.91 -25.55
N LEU A 376 12.13 7.59 -26.60
CA LEU A 376 11.65 8.58 -27.56
C LEU A 376 10.73 9.62 -26.92
N LEU A 377 9.85 9.17 -26.02
CA LEU A 377 8.97 10.03 -25.25
C LEU A 377 9.79 10.98 -24.35
N LYS A 378 10.79 10.44 -23.64
CA LYS A 378 11.70 11.24 -22.81
C LYS A 378 12.54 12.24 -23.64
N ALA A 379 12.92 11.89 -24.86
CA ALA A 379 13.64 12.77 -25.79
C ALA A 379 12.75 13.86 -26.42
N GLY A 380 11.42 13.80 -26.22
CA GLY A 380 10.47 14.80 -26.74
C GLY A 380 10.25 14.72 -28.25
N THR A 381 10.59 13.60 -28.90
CA THR A 381 10.49 13.43 -30.36
C THR A 381 9.04 13.52 -30.87
N PHE A 382 8.09 12.92 -30.15
CA PHE A 382 6.65 13.00 -30.47
C PHE A 382 6.08 14.43 -30.39
N HIS A 383 6.62 15.25 -29.48
CA HIS A 383 6.22 16.66 -29.37
C HIS A 383 6.70 17.46 -30.58
N LYS A 384 7.98 17.32 -30.96
CA LYS A 384 8.58 18.03 -32.11
C LYS A 384 7.87 17.71 -33.43
N THR A 385 7.32 16.50 -33.53
CA THR A 385 6.67 15.98 -34.74
C THR A 385 5.14 16.14 -34.74
N ASN A 386 4.56 16.69 -33.66
CA ASN A 386 3.12 16.90 -33.52
C ASN A 386 2.29 15.59 -33.70
N ILE A 387 2.81 14.46 -33.22
CA ILE A 387 2.14 13.15 -33.28
C ILE A 387 1.51 12.87 -31.93
N ASP A 388 0.19 12.61 -31.92
CA ASP A 388 -0.52 12.22 -30.72
C ASP A 388 -0.37 10.72 -30.44
N ILE A 389 0.04 10.41 -29.22
CA ILE A 389 0.34 9.04 -28.76
C ILE A 389 -0.74 8.46 -27.85
N GLN A 390 -1.82 9.23 -27.60
CA GLN A 390 -2.90 8.88 -26.69
C GLN A 390 -3.51 7.50 -26.95
N ASP A 391 -3.87 7.19 -28.19
CA ASP A 391 -4.50 5.91 -28.56
C ASP A 391 -3.54 4.72 -28.47
N TRP A 392 -2.25 4.95 -28.66
CA TRP A 392 -1.24 3.89 -28.49
C TRP A 392 -1.11 3.52 -27.01
N ILE A 393 -0.95 4.53 -26.13
CA ILE A 393 -0.83 4.30 -24.67
C ILE A 393 -2.11 3.68 -24.10
N TYR A 394 -3.28 4.14 -24.54
CA TYR A 394 -4.55 3.56 -24.12
C TYR A 394 -4.67 2.07 -24.48
N ARG A 395 -4.22 1.66 -25.68
CA ARG A 395 -4.17 0.25 -26.09
C ARG A 395 -3.22 -0.56 -25.21
N GLN A 396 -2.02 -0.03 -24.91
CA GLN A 396 -1.06 -0.71 -24.03
C GLN A 396 -1.61 -0.89 -22.61
N ILE A 397 -2.35 0.09 -22.08
CA ILE A 397 -3.00 -0.05 -20.76
C ILE A 397 -4.06 -1.14 -20.78
N ILE A 398 -4.91 -1.20 -21.82
CA ILE A 398 -5.98 -2.22 -21.91
C ILE A 398 -5.41 -3.63 -22.08
N GLN A 399 -4.35 -3.77 -22.88
CA GLN A 399 -3.73 -5.06 -23.20
C GLN A 399 -2.74 -5.55 -22.13
N ALA A 400 -2.49 -4.76 -21.08
CA ALA A 400 -1.55 -5.11 -20.03
C ALA A 400 -1.96 -6.40 -19.29
N THR A 401 -1.00 -7.29 -19.11
CA THR A 401 -1.14 -8.56 -18.39
C THR A 401 -0.34 -8.53 -17.08
N THR A 402 -0.59 -9.49 -16.19
CA THR A 402 0.16 -9.68 -14.94
C THR A 402 1.24 -10.76 -15.17
N PRO A 403 2.51 -10.55 -14.77
CA PRO A 403 3.06 -9.39 -14.06
C PRO A 403 3.22 -8.16 -14.96
N VAL A 404 3.08 -6.96 -14.38
CA VAL A 404 3.22 -5.71 -15.13
C VAL A 404 4.68 -5.43 -15.46
N HIS A 405 4.92 -4.97 -16.69
CA HIS A 405 6.25 -4.65 -17.18
C HIS A 405 6.89 -3.45 -16.43
N PRO A 406 8.18 -3.51 -16.02
CA PRO A 406 8.83 -2.48 -15.20
C PRO A 406 8.82 -1.07 -15.81
N GLU A 407 8.98 -0.96 -17.14
CA GLU A 407 9.00 0.33 -17.85
C GLU A 407 7.62 1.02 -17.95
N MET A 408 6.53 0.31 -17.64
CA MET A 408 5.17 0.83 -17.80
C MET A 408 4.89 2.01 -16.85
N GLY A 409 5.32 1.91 -15.58
CA GLY A 409 5.17 2.99 -14.59
C GLY A 409 5.89 4.29 -15.00
N PRO A 410 7.22 4.25 -15.23
CA PRO A 410 7.99 5.40 -15.70
C PRO A 410 7.47 6.01 -17.00
N MET A 411 7.02 5.17 -17.94
CA MET A 411 6.44 5.63 -19.21
C MET A 411 5.15 6.42 -19.00
N LEU A 412 4.23 5.94 -18.16
CA LEU A 412 2.99 6.66 -17.85
C LEU A 412 3.26 8.00 -17.14
N ARG A 413 4.27 8.04 -16.27
CA ARG A 413 4.70 9.27 -15.60
C ARG A 413 5.22 10.30 -16.59
N GLU A 414 6.11 9.90 -17.50
CA GLU A 414 6.69 10.81 -18.51
C GLU A 414 5.64 11.24 -19.54
N TYR A 415 4.69 10.36 -19.89
CA TYR A 415 3.55 10.71 -20.74
C TYR A 415 2.69 11.80 -20.10
N ALA A 416 2.28 11.59 -18.84
CA ALA A 416 1.53 12.59 -18.08
C ALA A 416 2.29 13.93 -18.00
N SER A 417 3.61 13.89 -17.77
CA SER A 417 4.44 15.09 -17.70
C SER A 417 4.59 15.80 -19.06
N SER A 418 4.70 15.04 -20.15
CA SER A 418 4.86 15.56 -21.52
C SER A 418 3.66 16.35 -22.02
N ILE A 419 2.44 15.99 -21.58
CA ILE A 419 1.22 16.76 -21.87
C ILE A 419 1.37 18.22 -21.40
N PHE A 420 2.03 18.43 -20.26
CA PHE A 420 2.18 19.75 -19.64
C PHE A 420 3.49 20.46 -19.95
N LYS A 421 4.63 19.75 -19.99
CA LYS A 421 5.99 20.31 -20.20
C LYS A 421 6.11 21.16 -21.45
N TRP A 422 5.39 20.78 -22.51
CA TRP A 422 5.53 21.35 -23.84
C TRP A 422 4.28 22.10 -24.33
N SER A 423 3.35 22.41 -23.42
CA SER A 423 2.14 23.16 -23.74
C SER A 423 2.49 24.62 -24.07
N THR A 424 2.25 25.05 -25.31
CA THR A 424 2.37 26.47 -25.70
C THR A 424 0.96 27.03 -25.91
N LYS A 425 0.59 28.07 -25.16
CA LYS A 425 -0.74 28.72 -25.21
C LYS A 425 -1.93 27.74 -25.08
N GLY A 426 -1.80 26.72 -24.24
CA GLY A 426 -2.89 25.80 -23.93
C GLY A 426 -3.16 24.70 -24.95
N ASN A 427 -2.38 24.59 -26.03
CA ASN A 427 -2.45 23.45 -26.95
C ASN A 427 -1.17 22.62 -26.86
N SER A 428 -1.30 21.41 -26.31
CA SER A 428 -0.27 20.38 -26.40
C SER A 428 -0.58 19.47 -27.60
N PRO A 429 0.42 19.05 -28.38
CA PRO A 429 0.21 18.08 -29.45
C PRO A 429 -0.14 16.69 -28.91
N ILE A 430 0.17 16.42 -27.64
CA ILE A 430 -0.15 15.17 -26.96
C ILE A 430 -1.40 15.41 -26.12
N THR A 431 -2.45 14.63 -26.37
CA THR A 431 -3.73 14.79 -25.67
C THR A 431 -3.84 13.87 -24.45
N PRO A 432 -4.58 14.28 -23.40
CA PRO A 432 -4.91 13.40 -22.28
C PRO A 432 -5.99 12.38 -22.67
N ILE A 433 -6.05 11.26 -21.95
CA ILE A 433 -7.10 10.25 -22.15
C ILE A 433 -8.46 10.85 -21.74
N PRO A 434 -9.49 10.84 -22.61
CA PRO A 434 -10.77 11.47 -22.31
C PRO A 434 -11.48 10.78 -21.14
N GLU A 435 -12.12 11.59 -20.31
CA GLU A 435 -12.83 11.14 -19.11
C GLU A 435 -13.88 10.04 -19.40
N SER A 436 -14.53 10.08 -20.58
CA SER A 436 -15.50 9.07 -21.01
C SER A 436 -14.89 7.68 -21.19
N LYS A 437 -13.67 7.57 -21.75
CA LYS A 437 -12.95 6.28 -21.89
C LYS A 437 -12.54 5.73 -20.53
N ILE A 438 -12.21 6.60 -19.57
CA ILE A 438 -11.83 6.21 -18.21
C ILE A 438 -13.06 5.70 -17.45
N LYS A 439 -14.19 6.43 -17.50
CA LYS A 439 -15.46 6.00 -16.88
C LYS A 439 -15.93 4.66 -17.43
N ALA A 440 -15.92 4.49 -18.75
CA ALA A 440 -16.34 3.24 -19.38
C ALA A 440 -15.55 2.02 -18.87
N LEU A 441 -14.23 2.17 -18.64
CA LEU A 441 -13.38 1.11 -18.08
C LEU A 441 -13.79 0.71 -16.67
N PHE A 442 -14.13 1.67 -15.80
CA PHE A 442 -14.50 1.39 -14.40
C PHE A 442 -15.97 0.99 -14.22
N GLU A 443 -16.86 1.39 -15.13
CA GLU A 443 -18.29 1.05 -15.09
C GLU A 443 -18.59 -0.39 -15.54
N THR A 444 -17.84 -0.93 -16.50
CA THR A 444 -18.13 -2.25 -17.11
C THR A 444 -17.62 -3.45 -16.30
N THR A 445 -16.70 -3.25 -15.35
CA THR A 445 -15.94 -4.34 -14.69
C THR A 445 -15.80 -4.14 -13.18
N LEU A 446 -16.88 -3.74 -12.51
CA LEU A 446 -16.90 -3.71 -11.04
C LEU A 446 -16.77 -5.11 -10.40
N VAL A 447 -16.80 -6.22 -11.16
CA VAL A 447 -16.67 -7.59 -10.60
C VAL A 447 -15.22 -8.06 -10.61
N ASP A 448 -14.49 -7.90 -11.73
CA ASP A 448 -13.13 -8.41 -11.90
C ASP A 448 -12.12 -7.27 -12.20
N ILE A 449 -11.28 -6.97 -11.21
CA ILE A 449 -10.19 -6.00 -11.37
C ILE A 449 -9.02 -6.67 -12.10
N SER A 450 -8.45 -5.96 -13.07
CA SER A 450 -7.33 -6.42 -13.89
C SER A 450 -6.17 -5.42 -13.88
N ALA A 451 -5.03 -5.79 -14.49
CA ALA A 451 -3.86 -4.91 -14.59
C ALA A 451 -4.17 -3.56 -15.27
N SER A 452 -5.09 -3.52 -16.22
CA SER A 452 -5.49 -2.28 -16.90
C SER A 452 -6.13 -1.26 -15.95
N HIS A 453 -6.88 -1.72 -14.94
CA HIS A 453 -7.47 -0.84 -13.93
C HIS A 453 -6.40 -0.21 -13.02
N VAL A 454 -5.38 -0.99 -12.63
CA VAL A 454 -4.26 -0.52 -11.81
C VAL A 454 -3.46 0.55 -12.55
N LEU A 455 -3.10 0.28 -13.80
CA LEU A 455 -2.35 1.21 -14.66
C LEU A 455 -3.16 2.46 -15.00
N MET A 456 -4.47 2.34 -15.24
CA MET A 456 -5.34 3.49 -15.49
C MET A 456 -5.45 4.39 -14.26
N LEU A 457 -5.61 3.80 -13.06
CA LEU A 457 -5.59 4.57 -11.81
C LEU A 457 -4.25 5.30 -11.64
N LEU A 458 -3.13 4.59 -11.84
CA LEU A 458 -1.79 5.18 -11.74
C LEU A 458 -1.65 6.39 -12.68
N TYR A 459 -2.07 6.26 -13.95
CA TYR A 459 -2.07 7.36 -14.92
C TYR A 459 -2.92 8.55 -14.45
N VAL A 460 -4.14 8.30 -13.98
CA VAL A 460 -5.05 9.38 -13.50
C VAL A 460 -4.42 10.14 -12.32
N LEU A 461 -3.75 9.42 -11.41
CA LEU A 461 -3.05 10.03 -10.28
C LEU A 461 -1.86 10.88 -10.75
N TYR A 462 -1.02 10.37 -11.65
CA TYR A 462 0.08 11.14 -12.23
C TYR A 462 -0.39 12.38 -12.95
N TYR A 463 -1.39 12.26 -13.83
CA TYR A 463 -1.91 13.39 -14.58
C TYR A 463 -2.41 14.49 -13.64
N ASN A 464 -3.17 14.12 -12.61
CA ASN A 464 -3.68 15.08 -11.63
C ASN A 464 -2.58 15.69 -10.76
N GLU A 465 -1.48 14.98 -10.49
CA GLU A 465 -0.32 15.53 -9.80
C GLU A 465 0.45 16.51 -10.69
N GLN A 466 0.69 16.16 -11.96
CA GLN A 466 1.37 17.04 -12.92
C GLN A 466 0.55 18.31 -13.19
N ALA A 467 -0.77 18.20 -13.31
CA ALA A 467 -1.67 19.34 -13.43
C ALA A 467 -1.51 20.31 -12.24
N ARG A 468 -1.32 19.80 -11.02
CA ARG A 468 -1.08 20.62 -9.82
C ARG A 468 0.31 21.25 -9.79
N MET A 469 1.34 20.50 -10.18
CA MET A 469 2.72 21.02 -10.19
C MET A 469 2.88 22.23 -11.13
N GLN A 470 2.16 22.23 -12.25
CA GLN A 470 2.16 23.36 -13.20
C GLN A 470 1.57 24.64 -12.62
N VAL A 471 0.48 24.54 -11.85
CA VAL A 471 -0.12 25.68 -11.14
C VAL A 471 0.89 26.34 -10.19
N LYS A 472 1.78 25.55 -9.57
CA LYS A 472 2.83 26.06 -8.67
C LYS A 472 3.96 26.80 -9.40
N HIS A 473 4.29 26.45 -10.64
CA HIS A 473 5.49 26.94 -11.33
C HIS A 473 5.22 28.03 -12.38
N ASN A 474 4.03 28.09 -12.99
CA ASN A 474 3.73 28.99 -14.12
C ASN A 474 2.40 29.74 -13.95
N VAL A 475 2.31 30.63 -12.96
CA VAL A 475 1.08 31.38 -12.59
C VAL A 475 0.55 32.30 -13.71
N GLU A 476 1.43 32.86 -14.56
CA GLU A 476 1.03 33.85 -15.58
C GLU A 476 0.47 33.21 -16.87
N ASN A 477 1.02 32.07 -17.30
CA ASN A 477 0.59 31.36 -18.52
C ASN A 477 -0.60 30.42 -18.31
N TRP A 478 -0.93 30.08 -17.05
CA TRP A 478 -2.05 29.19 -16.73
C TRP A 478 -3.43 29.84 -16.97
N ARG A 479 -3.48 31.16 -17.15
CA ARG A 479 -4.71 31.94 -17.42
C ARG A 479 -5.45 31.53 -18.69
N GLU A 480 -4.78 30.85 -19.62
CA GLU A 480 -5.30 30.49 -20.96
C GLU A 480 -5.19 28.98 -21.26
N ALA A 481 -4.80 28.15 -20.29
CA ALA A 481 -4.57 26.72 -20.52
C ALA A 481 -5.90 25.93 -20.60
N SER A 482 -6.08 25.16 -21.68
CA SER A 482 -7.27 24.31 -21.90
C SER A 482 -7.29 23.02 -21.06
N THR A 483 -6.14 22.60 -20.55
CA THR A 483 -5.95 21.30 -19.86
C THR A 483 -6.07 21.45 -18.34
N THR A 484 -7.22 21.09 -17.80
CA THR A 484 -7.49 21.03 -16.36
C THR A 484 -7.26 19.62 -15.81
N ALA A 485 -7.17 19.51 -14.47
CA ALA A 485 -7.17 18.23 -13.78
C ALA A 485 -8.52 17.50 -14.00
N TYR A 486 -8.52 16.17 -13.91
CA TYR A 486 -9.76 15.39 -14.07
C TYR A 486 -10.80 15.75 -13.00
N SER A 487 -12.07 15.62 -13.38
CA SER A 487 -13.20 15.98 -12.53
C SER A 487 -13.22 15.15 -11.24
N VAL A 488 -13.74 15.74 -10.16
CA VAL A 488 -13.86 15.01 -8.88
C VAL A 488 -14.89 13.88 -8.99
N ASN A 489 -15.92 14.06 -9.82
CA ASN A 489 -16.93 13.02 -10.08
C ASN A 489 -16.32 11.77 -10.72
N LEU A 490 -15.30 11.92 -11.58
CA LEU A 490 -14.55 10.77 -12.09
C LEU A 490 -13.81 10.06 -10.96
N LEU A 491 -13.07 10.80 -10.15
CA LEU A 491 -12.24 10.23 -9.08
C LEU A 491 -13.08 9.46 -8.05
N GLU A 492 -14.28 9.97 -7.73
CA GLU A 492 -15.22 9.33 -6.82
C GLU A 492 -15.81 8.02 -7.39
N SER A 493 -15.84 7.85 -8.72
CA SER A 493 -16.32 6.62 -9.37
C SER A 493 -15.30 5.46 -9.36
N ILE A 494 -14.01 5.75 -9.10
CA ILE A 494 -12.94 4.76 -9.20
C ILE A 494 -12.85 3.96 -7.88
N PRO A 495 -12.90 2.61 -7.90
CA PRO A 495 -12.82 1.79 -6.69
C PRO A 495 -11.37 1.62 -6.19
N ILE A 496 -10.75 2.70 -5.72
CA ILE A 496 -9.32 2.78 -5.37
C ILE A 496 -8.89 1.68 -4.38
N ARG A 497 -9.65 1.44 -3.30
CA ARG A 497 -9.27 0.45 -2.28
C ARG A 497 -9.23 -0.98 -2.83
N ARG A 498 -10.15 -1.31 -3.71
CA ARG A 498 -10.19 -2.62 -4.36
C ARG A 498 -9.00 -2.82 -5.29
N ILE A 499 -8.61 -1.77 -6.00
CA ILE A 499 -7.44 -1.78 -6.89
C ILE A 499 -6.17 -1.99 -6.04
N LEU A 500 -6.05 -1.33 -4.88
CA LEU A 500 -4.94 -1.55 -3.94
C LEU A 500 -4.92 -2.99 -3.41
N THR A 501 -6.05 -3.49 -2.93
CA THR A 501 -6.18 -4.87 -2.41
C THR A 501 -5.82 -5.89 -3.49
N PHE A 502 -6.26 -5.67 -4.74
CA PHE A 502 -5.89 -6.50 -5.88
C PHE A 502 -4.39 -6.45 -6.15
N SER A 503 -3.78 -5.26 -6.16
CA SER A 503 -2.33 -5.12 -6.39
C SER A 503 -1.48 -5.76 -5.29
N GLU A 504 -1.97 -5.82 -4.05
CA GLU A 504 -1.32 -6.49 -2.91
C GLU A 504 -1.44 -8.02 -2.98
N THR A 505 -2.60 -8.53 -3.41
CA THR A 505 -2.90 -9.97 -3.39
C THR A 505 -2.51 -10.70 -4.67
N ALA A 506 -2.47 -10.01 -5.81
CA ALA A 506 -2.12 -10.59 -7.11
C ALA A 506 -0.70 -11.17 -7.11
N ASP A 507 -0.58 -12.46 -7.48
CA ASP A 507 0.68 -13.23 -7.46
C ASP A 507 1.50 -13.08 -6.16
N LYS A 508 0.83 -12.98 -5.01
CA LYS A 508 1.44 -12.73 -3.68
C LYS A 508 2.27 -11.43 -3.65
N GLY A 509 1.79 -10.39 -4.32
CA GLY A 509 2.42 -9.08 -4.40
C GLY A 509 3.54 -8.97 -5.45
N LYS A 510 3.84 -10.03 -6.20
CA LYS A 510 4.89 -9.99 -7.23
C LYS A 510 4.44 -9.37 -8.55
N ALA A 511 3.14 -9.41 -8.86
CA ALA A 511 2.60 -8.94 -10.14
C ALA A 511 2.79 -7.42 -10.37
N PHE A 512 2.86 -6.63 -9.28
CA PHE A 512 2.92 -5.17 -9.33
C PHE A 512 4.10 -4.59 -8.54
N TYR A 513 5.12 -5.39 -8.24
CA TYR A 513 6.21 -5.04 -7.33
C TYR A 513 6.87 -3.68 -7.65
N ASP A 514 7.13 -3.40 -8.93
CA ASP A 514 7.84 -2.18 -9.36
C ASP A 514 6.98 -0.91 -9.28
N ILE A 515 5.66 -1.05 -9.33
CA ILE A 515 4.71 0.07 -9.44
C ILE A 515 3.97 0.33 -8.13
N TYR A 516 3.75 -0.73 -7.33
CA TYR A 516 2.93 -0.67 -6.13
C TYR A 516 3.40 0.36 -5.08
N PRO A 517 4.70 0.49 -4.75
CA PRO A 517 5.15 1.48 -3.76
C PRO A 517 4.80 2.92 -4.16
N GLU A 518 4.90 3.21 -5.46
CA GLU A 518 4.56 4.50 -5.99
C GLU A 518 3.05 4.73 -6.06
N LEU A 519 2.29 3.72 -6.48
CA LEU A 519 0.83 3.76 -6.45
C LEU A 519 0.32 4.03 -5.03
N LEU A 520 0.83 3.29 -4.05
CA LEU A 520 0.47 3.45 -2.64
C LEU A 520 0.83 4.85 -2.13
N GLY A 521 2.02 5.35 -2.44
CA GLY A 521 2.43 6.72 -2.09
C GLY A 521 1.52 7.79 -2.69
N LEU A 522 1.14 7.64 -3.97
CA LEU A 522 0.21 8.55 -4.64
C LEU A 522 -1.19 8.48 -4.06
N VAL A 523 -1.69 7.29 -3.70
CA VAL A 523 -3.00 7.16 -3.06
C VAL A 523 -2.98 7.73 -1.64
N ALA A 524 -1.94 7.46 -0.85
CA ALA A 524 -1.78 8.03 0.50
C ALA A 524 -1.71 9.56 0.49
N ALA A 525 -1.05 10.15 -0.50
CA ALA A 525 -0.98 11.60 -0.66
C ALA A 525 -2.32 12.23 -1.12
N ASN A 526 -3.15 11.48 -1.85
CA ASN A 526 -4.38 12.01 -2.45
C ASN A 526 -5.67 11.66 -1.70
N TYR A 527 -5.70 10.52 -1.00
CA TYR A 527 -6.86 9.94 -0.30
C TYR A 527 -6.43 9.30 1.03
N PRO A 528 -5.85 10.08 1.96
CA PRO A 528 -5.43 9.56 3.27
C PRO A 528 -6.59 8.96 4.08
N GLU A 529 -7.83 9.43 3.87
CA GLU A 529 -9.03 8.96 4.57
C GLU A 529 -9.29 7.45 4.35
N MET A 530 -8.67 6.87 3.32
CA MET A 530 -8.75 5.45 3.00
C MET A 530 -7.89 4.56 3.91
N PHE A 531 -6.90 5.13 4.59
CA PHE A 531 -5.90 4.41 5.39
C PHE A 531 -6.18 4.51 6.90
N ASP A 532 -7.42 4.23 7.29
CA ASP A 532 -7.75 4.10 8.71
C ASP A 532 -7.06 2.87 9.32
N VAL A 533 -6.18 3.11 10.29
CA VAL A 533 -5.36 2.09 10.96
C VAL A 533 -6.23 0.97 11.51
N VAL A 534 -7.39 1.29 12.08
CA VAL A 534 -8.32 0.29 12.63
C VAL A 534 -8.86 -0.62 11.52
N SER A 535 -9.11 -0.07 10.33
CA SER A 535 -9.54 -0.85 9.16
C SER A 535 -8.48 -1.83 8.73
N LEU A 536 -7.25 -1.36 8.61
CA LEU A 536 -6.12 -2.15 8.15
C LEU A 536 -5.81 -3.31 9.12
N LEU A 537 -5.89 -3.05 10.43
CA LEU A 537 -5.72 -4.08 11.46
C LEU A 537 -6.83 -5.14 11.40
N ILE A 538 -8.10 -4.73 11.22
CA ILE A 538 -9.22 -5.68 11.06
C ILE A 538 -9.03 -6.56 9.82
N GLU A 539 -8.47 -6.02 8.74
CA GLU A 539 -8.16 -6.79 7.53
C GLU A 539 -7.01 -7.78 7.75
N GLU A 540 -5.97 -7.39 8.49
CA GLU A 540 -4.86 -8.26 8.87
C GLU A 540 -5.35 -9.44 9.74
N GLU A 541 -6.18 -9.17 10.76
CA GLU A 541 -6.79 -10.19 11.61
C GLU A 541 -7.69 -11.17 10.83
N ARG A 542 -8.33 -10.71 9.76
CA ARG A 542 -9.20 -11.53 8.92
C ARG A 542 -8.46 -12.38 7.90
N ASN A 543 -7.23 -12.02 7.54
CA ASN A 543 -6.41 -12.81 6.62
C ASN A 543 -5.82 -14.02 7.37
N PRO A 544 -6.29 -15.26 7.12
CA PRO A 544 -5.88 -16.44 7.87
C PRO A 544 -4.50 -16.97 7.42
N GLN A 545 -3.61 -16.09 6.92
CA GLN A 545 -2.23 -16.48 6.57
C GLN A 545 -1.35 -16.69 7.82
N SER A 546 -1.90 -16.52 9.02
CA SER A 546 -1.31 -16.97 10.30
C SER A 546 -1.78 -18.39 10.66
N ASP A 547 -1.10 -19.41 10.11
CA ASP A 547 -0.81 -20.73 10.70
C ASP A 547 -1.89 -21.50 11.53
N VAL A 548 -3.20 -21.33 11.28
CA VAL A 548 -4.23 -22.17 11.92
C VAL A 548 -5.19 -22.76 10.89
N ASP A 549 -5.16 -24.08 10.77
CA ASP A 549 -6.08 -24.94 10.01
C ASP A 549 -7.54 -24.69 10.42
N LEU A 550 -8.20 -23.71 9.81
CA LEU A 550 -9.66 -23.61 9.79
C LEU A 550 -10.20 -24.35 8.57
N PRO A 551 -11.19 -25.26 8.71
CA PRO A 551 -11.74 -26.01 7.60
C PRO A 551 -12.35 -25.05 6.58
N ARG A 552 -11.80 -25.06 5.36
CA ARG A 552 -12.38 -24.39 4.18
C ARG A 552 -13.72 -25.03 3.83
N THR A 553 -14.78 -24.59 4.51
CA THR A 553 -16.15 -24.70 3.99
C THR A 553 -16.48 -23.38 3.33
N ILE A 554 -15.81 -23.09 2.21
CA ILE A 554 -16.33 -22.12 1.25
C ILE A 554 -17.48 -22.85 0.56
N GLU A 555 -18.65 -22.85 1.20
CA GLU A 555 -19.90 -23.18 0.52
C GLU A 555 -20.05 -22.23 -0.68
N LYS A 556 -20.52 -22.78 -1.79
CA LYS A 556 -20.70 -22.12 -3.08
C LYS A 556 -21.18 -20.67 -2.91
N ILE A 557 -20.41 -19.72 -3.44
CA ILE A 557 -20.77 -18.30 -3.50
C ILE A 557 -22.17 -18.20 -4.14
N PRO A 558 -23.18 -17.67 -3.45
CA PRO A 558 -24.50 -17.48 -4.06
C PRO A 558 -24.41 -16.37 -5.13
N PRO A 559 -25.12 -16.50 -6.26
CA PRO A 559 -25.22 -15.42 -7.24
C PRO A 559 -25.83 -14.15 -6.62
N SER A 560 -25.47 -12.97 -7.15
CA SER A 560 -25.84 -11.64 -6.59
C SER A 560 -27.35 -11.49 -6.30
N ASP A 561 -28.21 -12.05 -7.15
CA ASP A 561 -29.67 -12.03 -6.98
C ASP A 561 -30.18 -12.86 -5.79
N VAL A 562 -29.47 -13.94 -5.46
CA VAL A 562 -29.81 -14.82 -4.33
C VAL A 562 -29.48 -14.12 -3.00
N ILE A 563 -28.38 -13.37 -2.96
CA ILE A 563 -27.97 -12.63 -1.75
C ILE A 563 -29.00 -11.55 -1.38
N ALA A 564 -29.46 -10.77 -2.36
CA ALA A 564 -30.44 -9.71 -2.13
C ALA A 564 -31.79 -10.28 -1.66
N THR A 565 -32.25 -11.35 -2.29
CA THR A 565 -33.52 -12.01 -1.95
C THR A 565 -33.46 -12.73 -0.59
N GLU A 566 -32.34 -13.37 -0.27
CA GLU A 566 -32.08 -14.00 1.02
C GLU A 566 -31.99 -12.96 2.14
N PHE A 567 -31.30 -11.84 1.91
CA PHE A 567 -31.25 -10.72 2.86
C PHE A 567 -32.64 -10.12 3.10
N GLU A 568 -33.43 -9.87 2.06
CA GLU A 568 -34.81 -9.40 2.22
C GLU A 568 -35.67 -10.39 3.02
N SER A 569 -35.46 -11.70 2.84
CA SER A 569 -36.15 -12.74 3.60
C SER A 569 -35.78 -12.71 5.09
N ILE A 570 -34.50 -12.54 5.41
CA ILE A 570 -33.98 -12.35 6.77
C ILE A 570 -34.63 -11.11 7.40
N MET A 571 -34.67 -10.01 6.65
CA MET A 571 -35.26 -8.75 7.12
C MET A 571 -36.78 -8.84 7.32
N LYS A 572 -37.50 -9.69 6.57
CA LYS A 572 -38.93 -9.99 6.80
C LYS A 572 -39.15 -10.90 8.02
N MET A 573 -38.20 -11.78 8.33
CA MET A 573 -38.24 -12.68 9.48
C MET A 573 -37.67 -12.08 10.78
N TRP A 574 -37.00 -10.92 10.69
CA TRP A 574 -36.32 -10.18 11.77
C TRP A 574 -37.00 -10.19 13.14
N LEU A 575 -38.29 -9.83 13.19
CA LEU A 575 -39.08 -9.76 14.44
C LEU A 575 -39.82 -11.08 14.77
N ARG A 576 -39.93 -12.00 13.80
CA ARG A 576 -40.72 -13.24 13.93
C ARG A 576 -39.88 -14.44 14.37
N ALA A 577 -38.62 -14.52 13.92
CA ALA A 577 -37.68 -15.60 14.24
C ALA A 577 -36.26 -15.03 14.40
N PRO A 578 -35.93 -14.47 15.58
CA PRO A 578 -34.66 -13.79 15.79
C PRO A 578 -33.45 -14.74 15.69
N ASP A 579 -33.53 -15.96 16.22
CA ASP A 579 -32.37 -16.87 16.20
C ASP A 579 -31.97 -17.32 14.78
N ASN A 580 -32.96 -17.60 13.93
CA ASN A 580 -32.72 -17.94 12.53
C ASN A 580 -32.15 -16.74 11.75
N SER A 581 -32.71 -15.54 12.00
CA SER A 581 -32.24 -14.31 11.37
C SER A 581 -30.81 -13.96 11.80
N TYR A 582 -30.47 -14.20 13.06
CA TYR A 582 -29.11 -14.01 13.59
C TYR A 582 -28.12 -15.02 13.00
N SER A 583 -28.49 -16.31 12.92
CA SER A 583 -27.63 -17.34 12.32
C SER A 583 -27.33 -17.03 10.85
N ALA A 584 -28.32 -16.56 10.10
CA ALA A 584 -28.16 -16.18 8.71
C ALA A 584 -27.29 -14.91 8.54
N LEU A 585 -27.42 -13.91 9.41
CA LEU A 585 -26.51 -12.76 9.41
C LEU A 585 -25.07 -13.16 9.77
N LYS A 586 -24.91 -14.09 10.72
CA LYS A 586 -23.59 -14.58 11.11
C LYS A 586 -22.93 -15.38 9.99
N SER A 587 -23.68 -16.16 9.22
CA SER A 587 -23.13 -16.81 8.02
C SER A 587 -22.77 -15.78 6.94
N MET A 588 -23.59 -14.75 6.73
CA MET A 588 -23.25 -13.67 5.79
C MET A 588 -21.98 -12.90 6.17
N ALA A 589 -21.71 -12.72 7.47
CA ALA A 589 -20.47 -12.08 7.94
C ALA A 589 -19.20 -12.85 7.57
N THR A 590 -19.30 -14.14 7.19
CA THR A 590 -18.17 -14.97 6.75
C THR A 590 -17.94 -14.95 5.24
N TRP A 591 -18.80 -14.28 4.47
CA TRP A 591 -18.70 -14.25 3.01
C TRP A 591 -17.58 -13.32 2.52
N PRO A 592 -17.09 -13.52 1.28
CA PRO A 592 -16.08 -12.65 0.70
C PRO A 592 -16.57 -11.18 0.65
N PRO A 593 -15.71 -10.21 1.00
CA PRO A 593 -16.10 -8.81 1.14
C PRO A 593 -16.54 -8.19 -0.21
N THR A 594 -16.02 -8.69 -1.33
CA THR A 594 -16.42 -8.31 -2.69
C THR A 594 -17.87 -8.65 -3.02
N CYS A 595 -18.37 -9.78 -2.52
CA CYS A 595 -19.75 -10.22 -2.75
C CYS A 595 -20.74 -9.38 -1.93
N LEU A 596 -20.37 -9.03 -0.69
CA LEU A 596 -21.16 -8.15 0.16
C LEU A 596 -21.24 -6.72 -0.41
N ALA A 597 -20.14 -6.22 -0.97
CA ALA A 597 -20.05 -4.89 -1.56
C ALA A 597 -21.05 -4.66 -2.73
N ILE A 598 -21.25 -5.66 -3.60
CA ILE A 598 -22.20 -5.56 -4.74
C ILE A 598 -23.62 -5.27 -4.26
N ASN A 599 -24.01 -5.82 -3.09
CA ASN A 599 -25.35 -5.69 -2.52
C ASN A 599 -25.42 -4.67 -1.37
N ALA A 600 -24.38 -3.84 -1.20
CA ALA A 600 -24.26 -2.92 -0.07
C ALA A 600 -25.46 -1.97 0.06
N LYS A 601 -25.95 -1.41 -1.05
CA LYS A 601 -27.11 -0.52 -1.07
C LYS A 601 -28.36 -1.17 -0.47
N THR A 602 -28.66 -2.40 -0.85
CA THR A 602 -29.83 -3.15 -0.36
C THR A 602 -29.64 -3.53 1.12
N ILE A 603 -28.43 -3.97 1.50
CA ILE A 603 -28.12 -4.37 2.86
C ILE A 603 -28.32 -3.19 3.82
N ILE A 604 -27.74 -2.03 3.52
CA ILE A 604 -27.69 -0.85 4.37
C ILE A 604 -29.07 -0.18 4.49
N SER A 605 -29.74 0.04 3.36
CA SER A 605 -31.04 0.72 3.35
C SER A 605 -32.14 -0.08 4.05
N ALA A 606 -32.09 -1.41 3.98
CA ALA A 606 -33.08 -2.26 4.64
C ALA A 606 -32.77 -2.48 6.14
N SER A 607 -31.49 -2.52 6.53
CA SER A 607 -31.08 -2.86 7.91
C SER A 607 -31.03 -1.68 8.87
N LEU A 608 -30.36 -0.57 8.50
CA LEU A 608 -30.02 0.50 9.43
C LEU A 608 -31.22 1.13 10.15
N PRO A 609 -32.31 1.50 9.45
CA PRO A 609 -33.48 2.07 10.12
C PRO A 609 -34.14 1.11 11.13
N ARG A 610 -34.04 -0.21 10.89
CA ARG A 610 -34.62 -1.26 11.73
C ARG A 610 -33.70 -1.66 12.89
N LEU A 611 -32.38 -1.57 12.71
CA LEU A 611 -31.40 -1.82 13.77
C LEU A 611 -31.52 -0.78 14.91
N LEU A 612 -31.99 0.43 14.59
CA LEU A 612 -32.24 1.52 15.55
C LEU A 612 -33.51 1.33 16.40
N ASP A 613 -34.32 0.29 16.17
CA ASP A 613 -35.49 -0.01 16.99
C ASP A 613 -35.08 -0.54 18.37
N SER A 614 -35.80 -0.08 19.42
CA SER A 614 -35.56 -0.46 20.82
C SER A 614 -35.77 -1.95 21.14
N ARG A 615 -36.30 -2.72 20.18
CA ARG A 615 -36.55 -4.17 20.28
C ARG A 615 -35.38 -5.02 19.77
N THR A 616 -34.38 -4.41 19.15
CA THR A 616 -33.23 -5.10 18.58
C THR A 616 -32.27 -5.56 19.68
N GLN A 617 -31.80 -6.80 19.59
CA GLN A 617 -30.82 -7.37 20.53
C GLN A 617 -29.39 -7.01 20.11
N GLU A 618 -28.50 -6.83 21.07
CA GLU A 618 -27.11 -6.40 20.87
C GLU A 618 -26.32 -7.30 19.91
N ARG A 619 -26.51 -8.63 19.99
CA ARG A 619 -25.88 -9.60 19.08
C ARG A 619 -26.09 -9.31 17.59
N PHE A 620 -27.24 -8.74 17.21
CA PHE A 620 -27.51 -8.37 15.82
C PHE A 620 -26.72 -7.13 15.38
N LEU A 621 -26.54 -6.17 16.29
CA LEU A 621 -25.74 -4.99 16.04
C LEU A 621 -24.28 -5.38 15.80
N ASP A 622 -23.76 -6.35 16.57
CA ASP A 622 -22.39 -6.85 16.40
C ASP A 622 -22.20 -7.61 15.08
N ALA A 623 -23.15 -8.48 14.71
CA ALA A 623 -23.12 -9.17 13.43
C ALA A 623 -23.18 -8.17 12.26
N PHE A 624 -24.04 -7.15 12.35
CA PHE A 624 -24.11 -6.09 11.35
C PHE A 624 -22.82 -5.27 11.30
N ARG A 625 -22.23 -4.94 12.45
CA ARG A 625 -20.94 -4.24 12.51
C ARG A 625 -19.85 -5.00 11.77
N GLN A 626 -19.75 -6.32 11.95
CA GLN A 626 -18.77 -7.14 11.23
C GLN A 626 -19.00 -7.10 9.70
N ILE A 627 -20.24 -7.19 9.26
CA ILE A 627 -20.62 -7.07 7.83
C ILE A 627 -20.25 -5.69 7.30
N TRP A 628 -20.57 -4.62 8.05
CA TRP A 628 -20.25 -3.24 7.68
C TRP A 628 -18.73 -3.02 7.57
N GLU A 629 -17.95 -3.47 8.56
CA GLU A 629 -16.49 -3.41 8.55
C GLU A 629 -15.90 -4.21 7.37
N SER A 630 -16.54 -5.32 6.98
CA SER A 630 -16.16 -6.11 5.80
C SER A 630 -16.46 -5.43 4.47
N MET A 631 -17.52 -4.63 4.37
CA MET A 631 -17.78 -3.84 3.17
C MET A 631 -16.85 -2.61 3.12
N ASN A 632 -16.50 -2.06 4.29
CA ASN A 632 -15.68 -0.86 4.39
C ASN A 632 -14.24 -1.08 3.90
N SER A 633 -13.71 -2.30 4.02
CA SER A 633 -12.39 -2.66 3.45
C SER A 633 -12.36 -2.65 1.93
N VAL A 634 -13.50 -2.65 1.24
CA VAL A 634 -13.59 -2.77 -0.22
C VAL A 634 -14.12 -1.49 -0.87
N ILE A 635 -15.19 -0.90 -0.33
CA ILE A 635 -15.88 0.27 -0.90
C ILE A 635 -16.15 1.38 0.14
N PRO A 636 -15.13 1.94 0.81
CA PRO A 636 -15.32 2.88 1.93
C PRO A 636 -16.10 4.15 1.55
N HIS A 637 -15.81 4.76 0.39
CA HIS A 637 -16.51 5.99 -0.07
C HIS A 637 -18.00 5.74 -0.33
N GLU A 638 -18.32 4.73 -1.14
CA GLU A 638 -19.70 4.39 -1.47
C GLU A 638 -20.47 3.95 -0.22
N LEU A 639 -19.84 3.13 0.64
CA LEU A 639 -20.42 2.67 1.88
C LEU A 639 -20.74 3.83 2.82
N ALA A 640 -19.82 4.79 2.96
CA ALA A 640 -20.01 5.97 3.80
C ALA A 640 -21.24 6.77 3.34
N VAL A 641 -21.36 7.08 2.04
CA VAL A 641 -22.52 7.79 1.47
C VAL A 641 -23.81 7.02 1.69
N LEU A 642 -23.82 5.71 1.43
CA LEU A 642 -25.00 4.86 1.65
C LEU A 642 -25.42 4.83 3.12
N THR A 643 -24.44 4.73 4.03
CA THR A 643 -24.67 4.67 5.48
C THR A 643 -25.24 6.00 5.98
N VAL A 644 -24.64 7.13 5.61
CA VAL A 644 -25.12 8.47 6.01
C VAL A 644 -26.54 8.70 5.50
N ASN A 645 -26.78 8.44 4.21
CA ASN A 645 -28.11 8.65 3.62
C ASN A 645 -29.18 7.72 4.22
N ALA A 646 -28.81 6.50 4.65
CA ALA A 646 -29.72 5.59 5.34
C ALA A 646 -30.00 5.97 6.81
N LEU A 647 -29.11 6.76 7.43
CA LEU A 647 -29.27 7.28 8.80
C LEU A 647 -29.99 8.63 8.84
N MET A 648 -30.36 9.19 7.70
CA MET A 648 -31.16 10.42 7.65
C MET A 648 -32.59 10.14 8.12
N PRO A 649 -33.19 11.05 8.93
CA PRO A 649 -34.57 10.88 9.36
C PRO A 649 -35.52 10.88 8.16
N ASP A 650 -36.40 9.87 8.07
CA ASP A 650 -37.49 9.82 7.09
C ASP A 650 -38.35 11.08 7.27
N GLY A 651 -38.35 11.95 6.26
CA GLY A 651 -38.87 13.31 6.35
C GLY A 651 -40.26 13.42 7.00
N GLN A 652 -40.30 13.91 8.24
CA GLN A 652 -41.50 14.47 8.85
C GLN A 652 -41.40 15.94 9.21
N GLU A 653 -40.23 16.60 9.10
CA GLU A 653 -40.14 18.03 9.38
C GLU A 653 -39.27 18.76 8.35
N GLU A 654 -39.95 19.24 7.31
CA GLU A 654 -39.93 20.62 6.77
C GLU A 654 -40.38 20.58 5.29
N GLN A 655 -41.66 20.92 5.08
CA GLN A 655 -42.38 21.02 3.80
C GLN A 655 -42.74 19.69 3.11
N PRO A 656 -44.04 19.33 2.99
CA PRO A 656 -44.52 18.06 2.42
C PRO A 656 -44.28 17.87 0.90
N ASN A 657 -43.56 18.77 0.24
CA ASN A 657 -43.35 18.77 -1.23
C ASN A 657 -41.89 18.76 -1.70
N LYS A 658 -40.88 18.69 -0.81
CA LYS A 658 -39.48 18.45 -1.22
C LYS A 658 -39.00 17.14 -0.62
N LYS A 659 -38.87 16.10 -1.45
CA LYS A 659 -38.01 14.95 -1.10
C LYS A 659 -36.61 15.52 -0.85
N VAL A 660 -36.06 15.28 0.34
CA VAL A 660 -34.66 15.60 0.63
C VAL A 660 -33.82 14.76 -0.32
N GLU A 661 -33.04 15.41 -1.18
CA GLU A 661 -32.11 14.72 -2.07
C GLU A 661 -31.02 14.04 -1.22
N PRO A 662 -30.57 12.83 -1.58
CA PRO A 662 -29.49 12.16 -0.88
C PRO A 662 -28.20 12.98 -0.97
N TYR A 663 -27.45 13.03 0.12
CA TYR A 663 -26.17 13.72 0.15
C TYR A 663 -25.18 13.03 -0.79
N SER A 664 -24.41 13.84 -1.52
CA SER A 664 -23.27 13.36 -2.31
C SER A 664 -21.99 13.31 -1.48
N GLN A 665 -21.02 12.51 -1.92
CA GLN A 665 -19.69 12.43 -1.29
C GLN A 665 -19.04 13.82 -1.20
N GLN A 666 -19.16 14.63 -2.26
CA GLN A 666 -18.68 15.99 -2.28
C GLN A 666 -19.32 16.88 -1.20
N GLN A 667 -20.64 16.81 -0.99
CA GLN A 667 -21.29 17.63 0.04
C GLN A 667 -20.79 17.27 1.44
N LEU A 668 -20.68 15.98 1.74
CA LEU A 668 -20.21 15.49 3.03
C LEU A 668 -18.73 15.81 3.29
N MET A 669 -17.89 15.78 2.25
CA MET A 669 -16.48 16.16 2.33
C MET A 669 -16.28 17.66 2.53
N MET A 670 -17.16 18.51 1.99
CA MET A 670 -17.03 19.96 2.13
C MET A 670 -17.58 20.48 3.47
N ASP A 671 -18.57 19.78 4.04
CA ASP A 671 -19.21 20.16 5.31
C ASP A 671 -19.43 18.92 6.21
N PRO A 672 -18.38 18.41 6.88
CA PRO A 672 -18.48 17.27 7.79
C PRO A 672 -19.52 17.39 8.91
N PRO A 673 -19.80 18.59 9.49
CA PRO A 673 -20.88 18.77 10.45
C PRO A 673 -22.26 18.28 9.99
N LEU A 674 -22.51 18.17 8.68
CA LEU A 674 -23.77 17.62 8.14
C LEU A 674 -24.06 16.20 8.64
N LEU A 675 -23.02 15.41 8.95
CA LEU A 675 -23.16 14.04 9.47
C LEU A 675 -23.96 13.99 10.78
N LEU A 676 -23.89 15.05 11.59
CA LEU A 676 -24.55 15.13 12.90
C LEU A 676 -26.05 15.41 12.80
N ARG A 677 -26.58 15.64 11.59
CA ARG A 677 -28.03 15.77 11.33
C ARG A 677 -28.74 14.41 11.15
N CYS A 678 -28.06 13.31 11.48
CA CYS A 678 -28.60 11.95 11.44
C CYS A 678 -29.68 11.71 12.51
N ASP A 679 -30.38 10.58 12.41
CA ASP A 679 -31.39 10.16 13.39
C ASP A 679 -30.83 10.15 14.82
N SER A 680 -31.46 10.93 15.70
CA SER A 680 -31.08 11.06 17.11
C SER A 680 -30.94 9.74 17.89
N ARG A 681 -31.58 8.65 17.42
CA ARG A 681 -31.47 7.31 18.02
C ARG A 681 -30.05 6.73 17.90
N VAL A 682 -29.28 7.13 16.88
CA VAL A 682 -27.88 6.72 16.70
C VAL A 682 -27.04 7.09 17.91
N PHE A 683 -27.28 8.27 18.48
CA PHE A 683 -26.54 8.82 19.63
C PHE A 683 -26.75 8.07 20.95
N ARG A 684 -27.62 7.05 20.98
CA ARG A 684 -27.87 6.18 22.14
C ARG A 684 -27.80 4.69 21.76
N CYS A 685 -27.11 4.36 20.68
CA CYS A 685 -26.86 3.01 20.22
C CYS A 685 -25.35 2.78 20.02
N PRO A 686 -24.62 2.26 21.02
CA PRO A 686 -23.15 2.25 21.03
C PRO A 686 -22.51 1.60 19.79
N THR A 687 -22.99 0.45 19.35
CA THR A 687 -22.43 -0.26 18.19
C THR A 687 -22.54 0.53 16.88
N ILE A 688 -23.68 1.19 16.65
CA ILE A 688 -23.89 2.05 15.47
C ILE A 688 -23.16 3.38 15.66
N PHE A 689 -23.09 3.89 16.89
CA PHE A 689 -22.34 5.10 17.19
C PHE A 689 -20.83 4.92 16.93
N ARG A 690 -20.26 3.73 17.14
CA ARG A 690 -18.88 3.41 16.73
C ARG A 690 -18.69 3.54 15.22
N ILE A 691 -19.63 3.02 14.43
CA ILE A 691 -19.63 3.18 12.96
C ILE A 691 -19.74 4.67 12.61
N PHE A 692 -20.62 5.40 13.27
CA PHE A 692 -20.82 6.83 13.07
C PHE A 692 -19.56 7.65 13.36
N ILE A 693 -18.91 7.45 14.51
CA ILE A 693 -17.67 8.14 14.88
C ILE A 693 -16.55 7.86 13.88
N ARG A 694 -16.49 6.62 13.38
CA ARG A 694 -15.54 6.25 12.33
C ARG A 694 -15.80 7.01 11.02
N LEU A 695 -17.06 7.19 10.63
CA LEU A 695 -17.44 8.02 9.49
C LEU A 695 -17.08 9.49 9.73
N VAL A 696 -17.29 10.03 10.93
CA VAL A 696 -16.87 11.39 11.28
C VAL A 696 -15.36 11.55 11.10
N GLY A 697 -14.55 10.63 11.63
CA GLY A 697 -13.09 10.63 11.44
C GLY A 697 -12.70 10.58 9.97
N PHE A 698 -13.32 9.67 9.21
CA PHE A 698 -13.13 9.53 7.76
C PHE A 698 -13.39 10.85 7.02
N TYR A 699 -14.52 11.51 7.29
CA TYR A 699 -14.88 12.75 6.61
C TYR A 699 -14.06 13.97 7.06
N LEU A 700 -13.62 14.04 8.33
CA LEU A 700 -12.73 15.10 8.80
C LEU A 700 -11.36 15.02 8.12
N VAL A 701 -10.77 13.83 8.02
CA VAL A 701 -9.47 13.63 7.34
C VAL A 701 -9.56 14.02 5.86
N GLY A 702 -10.56 13.50 5.15
CA GLY A 702 -10.72 13.79 3.73
C GLY A 702 -11.12 15.24 3.46
N SER A 703 -11.93 15.88 4.31
CA SER A 703 -12.24 17.31 4.25
C SER A 703 -10.96 18.15 4.30
N ARG A 704 -10.10 17.94 5.30
CA ARG A 704 -8.84 18.68 5.46
C ARG A 704 -7.96 18.58 4.22
N HIS A 705 -7.80 17.37 3.68
CA HIS A 705 -6.95 17.16 2.50
C HIS A 705 -7.58 17.72 1.22
N ARG A 706 -8.90 17.62 1.06
CA ARG A 706 -9.61 18.19 -0.08
C ARG A 706 -9.54 19.71 -0.08
N PHE A 707 -9.81 20.36 1.05
CA PHE A 707 -9.64 21.80 1.19
C PHE A 707 -8.19 22.22 0.98
N ARG A 708 -7.21 21.46 1.51
CA ARG A 708 -5.79 21.76 1.31
C ARG A 708 -5.43 21.72 -0.16
N ARG A 709 -5.93 20.72 -0.89
CA ARG A 709 -5.74 20.58 -2.33
C ARG A 709 -6.40 21.71 -3.12
N LEU A 710 -7.65 22.06 -2.81
CA LEU A 710 -8.35 23.18 -3.45
C LEU A 710 -7.59 24.49 -3.22
N TYR A 711 -7.19 24.74 -1.97
CA TYR A 711 -6.39 25.89 -1.60
C TYR A 711 -5.05 25.94 -2.34
N GLU A 712 -4.35 24.81 -2.50
CA GLU A 712 -3.10 24.77 -3.28
C GLU A 712 -3.31 25.04 -4.78
N CYS A 713 -4.43 24.61 -5.35
CA CYS A 713 -4.78 24.89 -6.75
C CYS A 713 -5.19 26.35 -6.96
N GLU A 714 -5.90 26.94 -5.99
CA GLU A 714 -6.39 28.32 -6.06
C GLU A 714 -5.44 29.35 -5.45
N ARG A 715 -4.32 28.92 -4.85
CA ARG A 715 -3.34 29.77 -4.15
C ARG A 715 -2.83 30.94 -5.01
N ALA A 716 -2.75 30.74 -6.32
CA ALA A 716 -2.36 31.78 -7.28
C ALA A 716 -3.42 32.87 -7.48
N HIS A 717 -4.70 32.55 -7.23
CA HIS A 717 -5.86 33.42 -7.40
C HIS A 717 -6.32 34.09 -6.09
N ILE A 718 -5.86 33.57 -4.95
CA ILE A 718 -6.24 34.07 -3.62
C ILE A 718 -5.32 35.22 -3.22
N ASP A 719 -5.91 36.31 -2.75
CA ASP A 719 -5.19 37.43 -2.14
C ASP A 719 -4.50 36.97 -0.85
N GLN A 720 -3.20 36.70 -0.94
CA GLN A 720 -2.37 36.22 0.17
C GLN A 720 -2.34 37.18 1.36
N SER A 721 -2.69 38.46 1.15
CA SER A 721 -2.79 39.44 2.23
C SER A 721 -4.03 39.20 3.11
N ARG A 722 -5.11 38.64 2.55
CA ARG A 722 -6.36 38.32 3.27
C ARG A 722 -6.41 36.87 3.74
N PHE A 723 -5.91 35.95 2.92
CA PHE A 723 -6.03 34.51 3.18
C PHE A 723 -4.65 33.85 3.05
N SER A 724 -3.97 33.79 4.19
CA SER A 724 -2.65 33.17 4.34
C SER A 724 -2.77 31.70 4.74
N ASP A 725 -1.67 30.94 4.60
CA ASP A 725 -1.58 29.54 5.06
C ASP A 725 -1.99 29.39 6.54
N LYS A 726 -1.72 30.40 7.37
CA LYS A 726 -2.14 30.44 8.78
C LYS A 726 -3.65 30.55 8.92
N ASN A 727 -4.29 31.48 8.19
CA ASN A 727 -5.74 31.66 8.23
C ASN A 727 -6.48 30.42 7.69
N PHE A 728 -5.93 29.78 6.67
CA PHE A 728 -6.44 28.53 6.12
C PHE A 728 -6.40 27.38 7.15
N ASN A 729 -5.27 27.19 7.82
CA ASN A 729 -5.15 26.17 8.86
C ASN A 729 -6.11 26.46 10.03
N THR A 730 -6.26 27.71 10.44
CA THR A 730 -7.23 28.11 11.47
C THR A 730 -8.68 27.85 11.04
N MET A 731 -9.02 28.05 9.76
CA MET A 731 -10.34 27.70 9.23
C MET A 731 -10.64 26.20 9.36
N LEU A 732 -9.66 25.34 9.01
CA LEU A 732 -9.79 23.89 9.18
C LEU A 732 -9.93 23.50 10.66
N GLU A 733 -9.12 24.09 11.53
CA GLU A 733 -9.19 23.85 12.97
C GLU A 733 -10.55 24.27 13.55
N VAL A 734 -11.15 25.36 13.07
CA VAL A 734 -12.50 25.82 13.48
C VAL A 734 -13.60 24.87 13.00
N GLN A 735 -13.49 24.32 11.78
CA GLN A 735 -14.45 23.31 11.30
C GLN A 735 -14.38 22.04 12.14
N ASP A 736 -13.16 21.56 12.43
CA ASP A 736 -12.95 20.38 13.27
C ASP A 736 -13.48 20.65 14.67
N SER A 737 -13.17 21.81 15.28
CA SER A 737 -13.61 22.14 16.64
C SER A 737 -15.13 22.26 16.76
N LEU A 738 -15.81 22.76 15.73
CA LEU A 738 -17.29 22.77 15.68
C LEU A 738 -17.85 21.35 15.72
N THR A 739 -17.26 20.43 14.94
CA THR A 739 -17.67 19.02 14.94
C THR A 739 -17.46 18.39 16.32
N LEU A 740 -16.33 18.68 16.98
CA LEU A 740 -16.05 18.20 18.33
C LEU A 740 -17.01 18.77 19.37
N GLN A 741 -17.36 20.05 19.25
CA GLN A 741 -18.34 20.69 20.14
C GLN A 741 -19.70 20.00 20.05
N LEU A 742 -20.19 19.74 18.84
CA LEU A 742 -21.46 19.04 18.62
C LEU A 742 -21.41 17.59 19.15
N LEU A 743 -20.27 16.91 19.02
CA LEU A 743 -20.06 15.58 19.63
C LEU A 743 -20.11 15.63 21.17
N LEU A 744 -19.53 16.67 21.78
CA LEU A 744 -19.63 16.87 23.23
C LEU A 744 -21.07 17.18 23.66
N GLU A 745 -21.84 17.94 22.89
CA GLU A 745 -23.26 18.18 23.16
C GLU A 745 -24.09 16.88 23.13
N ILE A 746 -23.73 15.92 22.28
CA ILE A 746 -24.34 14.59 22.25
C ILE A 746 -24.11 13.81 23.57
N CYS A 747 -22.95 14.04 24.21
CA CYS A 747 -22.56 13.41 25.47
C CYS A 747 -23.29 13.96 26.71
N GLU A 748 -24.08 15.03 26.58
CA GLU A 748 -24.85 15.57 27.70
C GLU A 748 -25.97 14.60 28.16
N GLU A 749 -26.18 14.54 29.48
CA GLU A 749 -27.23 13.71 30.09
C GLU A 749 -28.62 14.31 29.83
N LYS A 750 -29.45 13.61 29.06
CA LYS A 750 -30.84 13.98 28.81
C LYS A 750 -31.76 13.29 29.83
N PRO A 751 -32.96 13.82 30.13
CA PRO A 751 -33.87 13.21 31.10
C PRO A 751 -34.27 11.77 30.76
N ALA A 752 -34.22 11.39 29.48
CA ALA A 752 -34.47 10.01 29.02
C ALA A 752 -33.33 9.03 29.39
N ASP A 753 -32.12 9.52 29.64
CA ASP A 753 -30.93 8.71 29.89
C ASP A 753 -30.86 8.18 31.34
N GLN A 754 -31.70 8.72 32.25
CA GLN A 754 -31.72 8.32 33.67
C GLN A 754 -31.98 6.82 33.87
N HIS A 755 -32.66 6.17 32.93
CA HIS A 755 -32.98 4.75 32.97
C HIS A 755 -31.93 3.84 32.28
N LYS A 756 -30.97 4.42 31.55
CA LYS A 756 -29.94 3.70 30.77
C LYS A 756 -28.54 4.33 30.89
N LYS A 757 -28.10 4.60 32.14
CA LYS A 757 -26.82 5.27 32.40
C LYS A 757 -25.59 4.57 31.79
N GLY A 758 -25.60 3.24 31.69
CA GLY A 758 -24.50 2.46 31.08
C GLY A 758 -24.30 2.78 29.60
N VAL A 759 -25.38 2.98 28.85
CA VAL A 759 -25.32 3.30 27.42
C VAL A 759 -24.69 4.68 27.19
N LEU A 760 -25.08 5.68 27.99
CA LEU A 760 -24.49 7.02 27.91
C LEU A 760 -23.00 7.01 28.26
N ALA A 761 -22.60 6.26 29.28
CA ALA A 761 -21.19 6.12 29.66
C ALA A 761 -20.35 5.50 28.53
N GLU A 762 -20.89 4.52 27.80
CA GLU A 762 -20.21 3.92 26.65
C GLU A 762 -20.08 4.92 25.48
N ILE A 763 -21.14 5.68 25.17
CA ILE A 763 -21.10 6.75 24.16
C ILE A 763 -20.07 7.82 24.53
N GLN A 764 -20.01 8.20 25.81
CA GLN A 764 -19.01 9.12 26.34
C GLN A 764 -17.59 8.56 26.18
N SER A 765 -17.36 7.29 26.51
CA SER A 765 -16.07 6.62 26.31
C SER A 765 -15.66 6.66 24.85
N ILE A 766 -16.51 6.22 23.93
CA ILE A 766 -16.21 6.19 22.48
C ILE A 766 -15.88 7.60 21.96
N THR A 767 -16.62 8.62 22.40
CA THR A 767 -16.39 10.01 22.00
C THR A 767 -15.08 10.54 22.58
N CYS A 768 -14.79 10.25 23.85
CA CYS A 768 -13.55 10.64 24.52
C CYS A 768 -12.33 9.96 23.90
N ASP A 769 -12.41 8.68 23.55
CA ASP A 769 -11.33 7.95 22.87
C ASP A 769 -11.03 8.58 21.50
N PHE A 770 -12.07 8.96 20.76
CA PHE A 770 -11.92 9.67 19.48
C PHE A 770 -11.28 11.07 19.65
N LEU A 771 -11.76 11.86 20.61
CA LEU A 771 -11.19 13.17 20.94
C LEU A 771 -9.74 13.04 21.39
N HIS A 772 -9.40 12.00 22.16
CA HIS A 772 -8.06 11.72 22.62
C HIS A 772 -7.08 11.56 21.45
N GLN A 773 -7.42 10.72 20.47
CA GLN A 773 -6.61 10.52 19.26
C GLN A 773 -6.43 11.83 18.47
N LEU A 774 -7.51 12.59 18.28
CA LEU A 774 -7.44 13.87 17.57
C LEU A 774 -6.58 14.92 18.30
N PHE A 775 -6.59 14.94 19.63
CA PHE A 775 -5.73 15.84 20.40
C PHE A 775 -4.25 15.44 20.36
N ILE A 776 -3.96 14.14 20.20
CA ILE A 776 -2.59 13.67 19.97
C ILE A 776 -2.11 14.12 18.58
N GLU A 777 -2.95 13.99 17.56
CA GLU A 777 -2.63 14.42 16.20
C GLU A 777 -2.46 15.94 16.07
N ASN A 778 -3.37 16.72 16.69
CA ASN A 778 -3.33 18.18 16.67
C ASN A 778 -3.64 18.80 18.06
N PRO A 779 -2.63 19.19 18.86
CA PRO A 779 -2.86 19.80 20.17
C PRO A 779 -3.47 21.20 20.11
N ASN A 780 -3.38 21.92 18.98
CA ASN A 780 -4.02 23.23 18.82
C ASN A 780 -5.54 23.10 18.80
N LEU A 781 -6.07 22.00 18.28
CA LEU A 781 -7.50 21.72 18.24
C LEU A 781 -8.08 21.64 19.66
N GLN A 782 -7.34 21.01 20.58
CA GLN A 782 -7.69 20.96 22.01
C GLN A 782 -7.75 22.37 22.63
N LYS A 783 -6.74 23.21 22.35
CA LYS A 783 -6.70 24.59 22.84
C LYS A 783 -7.88 25.41 22.30
N LEU A 784 -8.18 25.29 21.01
CA LEU A 784 -9.27 26.00 20.35
C LEU A 784 -10.63 25.59 20.94
N LEU A 785 -10.86 24.30 21.14
CA LEU A 785 -12.08 23.78 21.75
C LEU A 785 -12.30 24.36 23.17
N HIS A 786 -11.24 24.41 23.99
CA HIS A 786 -11.33 25.02 25.33
C HIS A 786 -11.52 26.53 25.31
N GLN A 787 -11.02 27.24 24.29
CA GLN A 787 -11.28 28.67 24.09
C GLN A 787 -12.71 28.97 23.60
N GLN A 788 -13.33 28.02 22.90
CA GLN A 788 -14.73 28.05 22.49
C GLN A 788 -15.68 27.69 23.64
N SER A 789 -15.20 26.90 24.60
CA SER A 789 -15.90 26.41 25.79
C SER A 789 -17.06 25.46 25.50
N TYR A 790 -17.34 24.57 26.45
CA TYR A 790 -18.46 23.64 26.42
C TYR A 790 -19.10 23.53 27.80
N SER A 791 -20.23 22.82 27.88
CA SER A 791 -20.98 22.62 29.12
C SER A 791 -20.10 22.16 30.28
N THR A 792 -20.13 22.89 31.39
CA THR A 792 -19.31 22.60 32.59
C THR A 792 -19.64 21.24 33.21
N SER A 793 -20.81 20.68 32.88
CA SER A 793 -21.22 19.34 33.30
C SER A 793 -20.40 18.21 32.65
N LEU A 794 -19.80 18.47 31.49
CA LEU A 794 -18.99 17.50 30.73
C LEU A 794 -17.51 17.51 31.12
N ILE A 795 -17.02 18.59 31.75
CA ILE A 795 -15.62 18.71 32.18
C ILE A 795 -15.15 17.49 32.99
N PRO A 796 -15.87 16.97 34.01
CA PRO A 796 -15.44 15.78 34.72
C PRO A 796 -15.30 14.55 33.83
N VAL A 797 -16.17 14.39 32.83
CA VAL A 797 -16.15 13.25 31.89
C VAL A 797 -14.94 13.37 30.97
N VAL A 798 -14.73 14.55 30.39
CA VAL A 798 -13.63 14.83 29.47
C VAL A 798 -12.27 14.69 30.18
N VAL A 799 -12.10 15.30 31.36
CA VAL A 799 -10.84 15.25 32.10
C VAL A 799 -10.51 13.82 32.54
N LYS A 800 -11.50 13.03 32.96
CA LYS A 800 -11.28 11.67 33.44
C LYS A 800 -11.05 10.64 32.32
N ASN A 801 -11.76 10.77 31.20
CA ASN A 801 -11.73 9.77 30.13
C ASN A 801 -10.72 10.10 29.01
N ILE A 802 -10.21 11.34 28.94
CA ILE A 802 -9.21 11.73 27.94
C ILE A 802 -7.84 11.92 28.60
N GLU A 803 -6.93 10.97 28.38
CA GLU A 803 -5.59 10.99 29.00
C GLU A 803 -4.71 12.17 28.53
N SER A 804 -4.92 12.65 27.30
CA SER A 804 -4.17 13.79 26.72
C SER A 804 -4.57 15.17 27.27
N MET A 805 -5.49 15.23 28.25
CA MET A 805 -5.91 16.49 28.89
C MET A 805 -4.82 17.14 29.74
N HIS A 806 -3.77 16.42 30.13
CA HIS A 806 -2.62 17.00 30.83
C HIS A 806 -1.89 18.06 29.98
N VAL A 807 -1.98 18.02 28.65
CA VAL A 807 -1.42 19.02 27.74
C VAL A 807 -2.04 20.41 27.98
N CYS A 808 -3.31 20.47 28.43
CA CYS A 808 -4.02 21.70 28.75
C CYS A 808 -3.31 22.57 29.79
N ILE A 809 -2.55 21.95 30.70
CA ILE A 809 -1.85 22.62 31.80
C ILE A 809 -0.94 23.73 31.26
N GLY A 810 -0.36 23.56 30.06
CA GLY A 810 0.55 24.54 29.45
C GLY A 810 -0.10 25.87 29.05
N TYR A 811 -1.38 25.87 28.65
CA TYR A 811 -2.12 27.06 28.21
C TYR A 811 -3.29 27.45 29.15
N LEU A 812 -3.45 26.73 30.26
CA LEU A 812 -4.49 26.98 31.26
C LEU A 812 -4.44 28.40 31.86
N PRO A 813 -3.27 29.02 32.13
CA PRO A 813 -3.21 30.42 32.55
C PRO A 813 -3.84 31.35 31.52
N GLU A 814 -3.67 31.12 30.22
CA GLU A 814 -4.28 31.94 29.17
C GLU A 814 -5.82 31.87 29.18
N LEU A 815 -6.39 30.73 29.59
CA LEU A 815 -7.84 30.55 29.73
C LEU A 815 -8.38 31.21 31.00
N ILE A 816 -7.61 31.20 32.10
CA ILE A 816 -8.03 31.80 33.38
C ILE A 816 -8.02 33.34 33.32
N HIS A 817 -7.11 33.95 32.56
CA HIS A 817 -7.00 35.41 32.44
C HIS A 817 -7.82 36.00 31.27
N GLN A 818 -8.82 35.28 30.76
CA GLN A 818 -9.74 35.79 29.75
C GLN A 818 -10.59 36.96 30.31
N HIS A 819 -10.86 37.96 29.48
CA HIS A 819 -11.71 39.10 29.85
C HIS A 819 -13.19 38.73 29.98
N ASP A 820 -13.62 37.68 29.27
CA ASP A 820 -14.98 37.15 29.33
C ASP A 820 -15.18 36.32 30.61
N TYR A 821 -16.19 36.69 31.40
CA TYR A 821 -16.50 36.04 32.67
C TYR A 821 -16.85 34.56 32.50
N GLU A 822 -17.58 34.18 31.45
CA GLU A 822 -17.98 32.77 31.26
C GLU A 822 -16.79 31.89 30.89
N LYS A 823 -15.89 32.40 30.04
CA LYS A 823 -14.66 31.70 29.65
C LYS A 823 -13.67 31.60 30.81
N ARG A 824 -13.55 32.68 31.59
CA ARG A 824 -12.75 32.70 32.82
C ARG A 824 -13.28 31.68 33.84
N ALA A 825 -14.60 31.61 34.02
CA ALA A 825 -15.24 30.62 34.88
C ALA A 825 -14.98 29.18 34.39
N PHE A 826 -15.12 28.92 33.09
CA PHE A 826 -14.80 27.65 32.47
C PHE A 826 -13.34 27.24 32.73
N GLY A 827 -12.39 28.16 32.51
CA GLY A 827 -10.96 27.92 32.76
C GLY A 827 -10.65 27.59 34.22
N LEU A 828 -11.29 28.27 35.18
CA LEU A 828 -11.15 27.98 36.61
C LEU A 828 -11.71 26.61 37.00
N ILE A 829 -12.88 26.25 36.47
CA ILE A 829 -13.50 24.94 36.73
C ILE A 829 -12.65 23.83 36.11
N LEU A 830 -12.22 23.97 34.86
CA LEU A 830 -11.31 23.03 34.19
C LEU A 830 -10.01 22.85 34.98
N ALA A 831 -9.40 23.95 35.41
CA ALA A 831 -8.19 23.92 36.24
C ALA A 831 -8.37 23.08 37.50
N SER A 832 -9.50 23.23 38.18
CA SER A 832 -9.76 22.47 39.41
C SER A 832 -9.86 20.96 39.19
N TYR A 833 -10.45 20.52 38.08
CA TYR A 833 -10.53 19.10 37.73
C TYR A 833 -9.17 18.55 37.29
N LEU A 834 -8.36 19.35 36.58
CA LEU A 834 -6.99 18.97 36.23
C LEU A 834 -6.10 18.81 37.47
N CYS A 835 -6.23 19.70 38.46
CA CYS A 835 -5.57 19.54 39.76
C CYS A 835 -6.06 18.29 40.51
N GLU A 836 -7.31 17.86 40.29
CA GLU A 836 -7.89 16.68 40.92
C GLU A 836 -7.31 15.38 40.39
N GLU A 837 -7.25 15.24 39.07
CA GLU A 837 -6.80 14.03 38.38
C GLU A 837 -5.26 13.93 38.31
N TRP A 838 -4.56 15.05 38.10
CA TRP A 838 -3.09 15.08 37.97
C TRP A 838 -2.41 16.00 39.00
N PRO A 839 -2.28 15.58 40.27
CA PRO A 839 -1.62 16.36 41.31
C PRO A 839 -0.10 16.41 41.09
N MET A 840 0.37 17.42 40.35
CA MET A 840 1.79 17.65 40.01
C MET A 840 2.27 19.02 40.50
N GLN A 841 3.59 19.23 40.55
CA GLN A 841 4.18 20.52 40.93
C GLN A 841 3.71 21.68 40.01
N LYS A 842 3.54 21.42 38.70
CA LYS A 842 3.02 22.43 37.76
C LYS A 842 1.56 22.81 38.04
N THR A 843 0.70 21.84 38.36
CA THR A 843 -0.73 22.11 38.68
C THR A 843 -0.87 22.82 40.02
N LEU A 844 0.02 22.54 40.98
CA LEU A 844 0.13 23.26 42.24
C LEU A 844 0.52 24.73 42.00
N GLN A 845 1.52 24.98 41.15
CA GLN A 845 1.92 26.34 40.78
C GLN A 845 0.77 27.11 40.15
N ILE A 846 0.04 26.52 39.20
CA ILE A 846 -1.13 27.15 38.57
C ILE A 846 -2.24 27.41 39.59
N ALA A 847 -2.50 26.45 40.49
CA ALA A 847 -3.50 26.63 41.54
C ALA A 847 -3.16 27.84 42.43
N ARG A 848 -1.90 27.96 42.84
CA ARG A 848 -1.39 29.01 43.72
C ARG A 848 -1.30 30.38 43.04
N GLU A 849 -0.78 30.44 41.82
CA GLU A 849 -0.45 31.69 41.12
C GLU A 849 -1.62 32.25 40.28
N HIS A 850 -2.56 31.40 39.86
CA HIS A 850 -3.60 31.80 38.90
C HIS A 850 -5.03 31.49 39.39
N VAL A 851 -5.30 30.26 39.84
CA VAL A 851 -6.67 29.85 40.24
C VAL A 851 -7.13 30.59 41.48
N LEU A 852 -6.36 30.51 42.58
CA LEU A 852 -6.74 31.12 43.86
C LEU A 852 -6.78 32.66 43.80
N PRO A 853 -5.79 33.37 43.21
CA PRO A 853 -5.86 34.82 43.08
C PRO A 853 -7.04 35.27 42.22
N SER A 854 -7.34 34.55 41.13
CA SER A 854 -8.49 34.87 40.28
C SER A 854 -9.83 34.69 40.98
N VAL A 855 -9.97 33.63 41.78
CA VAL A 855 -11.20 33.40 42.56
C VAL A 855 -11.34 34.47 43.64
N LEU A 856 -10.25 34.80 44.36
CA LEU A 856 -10.24 35.90 45.33
C LEU A 856 -10.64 37.23 44.69
N GLU A 857 -10.10 37.56 43.51
CA GLU A 857 -10.46 38.77 42.76
C GLU A 857 -11.96 38.80 42.41
N ILE A 858 -12.51 37.67 41.94
CA ILE A 858 -13.93 37.56 41.58
C ILE A 858 -14.83 37.72 42.81
N VAL A 859 -14.47 37.10 43.93
CA VAL A 859 -15.26 37.12 45.18
C VAL A 859 -15.17 38.46 45.90
N THR A 860 -14.00 39.09 45.92
CA THR A 860 -13.76 40.37 46.63
C THR A 860 -14.12 41.61 45.80
N SER A 861 -14.42 41.45 44.51
CA SER A 861 -14.80 42.56 43.64
C SER A 861 -16.05 43.30 44.14
N PRO A 862 -16.04 44.65 44.22
CA PRO A 862 -17.19 45.45 44.67
C PRO A 862 -18.37 45.42 43.68
N LYS A 863 -18.10 45.06 42.42
CA LYS A 863 -19.13 44.70 41.43
C LYS A 863 -19.21 43.18 41.39
N LEU A 864 -19.84 42.57 42.40
CA LEU A 864 -20.11 41.14 42.34
C LEU A 864 -20.89 40.85 41.05
N PRO A 865 -20.50 39.82 40.25
CA PRO A 865 -21.39 39.29 39.23
C PRO A 865 -22.73 38.91 39.89
N PRO A 866 -23.86 38.96 39.15
CA PRO A 866 -25.14 38.52 39.69
C PRO A 866 -24.95 37.15 40.35
N ILE A 867 -25.44 37.00 41.59
CA ILE A 867 -25.22 35.80 42.39
C ILE A 867 -25.92 34.63 41.71
N ASN A 868 -25.18 33.95 40.85
CA ASN A 868 -25.64 32.90 39.96
C ASN A 868 -24.98 31.58 40.34
N SER A 869 -25.49 30.46 39.82
CA SER A 869 -24.92 29.13 40.08
C SER A 869 -23.44 29.02 39.72
N THR A 870 -22.98 29.77 38.72
CA THR A 870 -21.59 29.79 38.25
C THR A 870 -20.61 30.29 39.30
N LEU A 871 -20.99 31.26 40.14
CA LEU A 871 -20.12 31.76 41.22
C LEU A 871 -19.87 30.67 42.27
N PHE A 872 -20.89 29.86 42.57
CA PHE A 872 -20.72 28.69 43.44
C PHE A 872 -19.81 27.64 42.82
N ASP A 873 -19.97 27.36 41.53
CA ASP A 873 -19.13 26.41 40.81
C ASP A 873 -17.65 26.85 40.82
N ILE A 874 -17.38 28.16 40.71
CA ILE A 874 -16.03 28.75 40.80
C ILE A 874 -15.44 28.62 42.21
N ILE A 875 -16.21 28.91 43.26
CA ILE A 875 -15.74 28.76 44.64
C ILE A 875 -15.49 27.28 44.97
N GLN A 876 -16.38 26.39 44.51
CA GLN A 876 -16.19 24.94 44.63
C GLN A 876 -14.95 24.45 43.87
N ALA A 877 -14.68 25.02 42.68
CA ALA A 877 -13.46 24.74 41.93
C ALA A 877 -12.19 25.13 42.74
N ALA A 878 -12.20 26.28 43.42
CA ALA A 878 -11.09 26.69 44.29
C ALA A 878 -10.90 25.74 45.48
N ILE A 879 -12.01 25.34 46.14
CA ILE A 879 -11.97 24.39 47.25
C ILE A 879 -11.43 23.04 46.79
N ARG A 880 -11.88 22.52 45.65
CA ARG A 880 -11.41 21.27 45.06
C ARG A 880 -9.91 21.30 44.75
N ALA A 881 -9.42 22.39 44.14
CA ALA A 881 -8.00 22.54 43.85
C ALA A 881 -7.17 22.58 45.14
N ALA A 882 -7.63 23.30 46.17
CA ALA A 882 -6.94 23.39 47.45
C ALA A 882 -6.98 22.08 48.26
N GLU A 883 -8.01 21.24 48.06
CA GLU A 883 -8.15 19.94 48.74
C GLU A 883 -7.05 18.94 48.37
N LYS A 884 -6.52 19.02 47.16
CA LYS A 884 -5.44 18.12 46.72
C LYS A 884 -4.05 18.54 47.17
N PHE A 885 -3.88 19.78 47.62
CA PHE A 885 -2.59 20.31 48.10
C PHE A 885 -2.71 20.86 49.53
N PRO A 886 -2.97 19.98 50.53
CA PRO A 886 -3.29 20.41 51.89
C PRO A 886 -2.12 21.11 52.62
N GLU A 887 -0.88 20.71 52.34
CA GLU A 887 0.31 21.25 53.03
C GLU A 887 0.61 22.71 52.66
N GLU A 888 0.32 23.11 51.41
CA GLU A 888 0.64 24.46 50.92
C GLU A 888 -0.57 25.40 50.84
N LEU A 889 -1.79 24.86 50.67
CA LEU A 889 -3.01 25.64 50.41
C LEU A 889 -4.08 25.51 51.51
N GLY A 890 -3.75 24.89 52.66
CA GLY A 890 -4.69 24.65 53.75
C GLY A 890 -5.34 25.91 54.35
N GLU A 891 -4.58 26.99 54.52
CA GLU A 891 -5.08 28.28 55.04
C GLU A 891 -6.02 28.97 54.03
N LEU A 892 -5.66 28.94 52.75
CA LEU A 892 -6.48 29.47 51.66
C LEU A 892 -7.80 28.68 51.49
N LYS A 893 -7.78 27.37 51.74
CA LYS A 893 -8.99 26.54 51.79
C LYS A 893 -9.95 27.00 52.88
N LEU A 894 -9.45 27.27 54.08
CA LEU A 894 -10.28 27.73 55.21
C LEU A 894 -10.96 29.06 54.84
N ARG A 895 -10.16 30.00 54.32
CA ARG A 895 -10.67 31.30 53.86
C ARG A 895 -11.72 31.17 52.75
N MET A 896 -11.53 30.29 51.78
CA MET A 896 -12.52 30.04 50.71
C MET A 896 -13.82 29.42 51.22
N LYS A 897 -13.75 28.58 52.27
CA LYS A 897 -14.94 28.03 52.92
C LYS A 897 -15.70 29.10 53.69
N GLU A 898 -14.99 29.98 54.40
CA GLU A 898 -15.58 31.12 55.11
C GLU A 898 -16.31 32.05 54.12
N GLU A 899 -15.66 32.43 53.02
CA GLU A 899 -16.26 33.24 51.94
C GLU A 899 -17.47 32.56 51.29
N MET A 900 -17.44 31.24 51.10
CA MET A 900 -18.58 30.47 50.60
C MET A 900 -19.77 30.55 51.56
N ASP A 901 -19.51 30.40 52.86
CA ASP A 901 -20.55 30.43 53.88
C ASP A 901 -21.10 31.86 54.09
N GLU A 902 -20.26 32.89 53.97
CA GLU A 902 -20.69 34.29 53.88
C GLU A 902 -21.56 34.56 52.65
N LEU A 903 -21.20 34.03 51.47
CA LEU A 903 -21.99 34.16 50.25
C LEU A 903 -23.36 33.48 50.38
N LYS A 904 -23.40 32.26 50.93
CA LYS A 904 -24.66 31.55 51.24
C LYS A 904 -25.52 32.37 52.18
N GLN A 905 -24.91 32.97 53.21
CA GLN A 905 -25.62 33.83 54.14
C GLN A 905 -26.19 35.07 53.43
N ARG A 906 -25.40 35.75 52.60
CA ARG A 906 -25.83 36.94 51.85
C ARG A 906 -26.99 36.67 50.89
N ILE A 907 -27.04 35.48 50.29
CA ILE A 907 -28.18 35.06 49.44
C ILE A 907 -29.43 34.83 50.28
N ARG A 908 -29.29 34.14 51.42
CA ARG A 908 -30.41 33.93 52.36
C ARG A 908 -30.95 35.28 52.83
N ASP A 909 -30.06 36.22 53.13
CA ASP A 909 -30.41 37.59 53.49
C ASP A 909 -31.12 38.33 52.34
N LEU A 910 -30.66 38.22 51.08
CA LEU A 910 -31.34 38.83 49.91
C LEU A 910 -32.74 38.25 49.65
N THR A 911 -32.92 36.93 49.81
CA THR A 911 -34.24 36.29 49.68
C THR A 911 -35.20 36.79 50.77
N THR A 912 -34.68 37.00 51.97
CA THR A 912 -35.42 37.56 53.09
C THR A 912 -35.77 39.02 52.83
N GLU A 913 -34.84 39.82 52.35
CA GLU A 913 -35.05 41.23 51.99
C GLU A 913 -36.10 41.41 50.89
N ALA A 914 -36.06 40.57 49.85
CA ALA A 914 -37.05 40.56 48.77
C ALA A 914 -38.46 40.19 49.26
N LEU A 915 -38.56 39.29 50.24
CA LEU A 915 -39.82 38.95 50.93
C LEU A 915 -40.31 40.13 51.77
N LEU A 916 -39.43 40.75 52.56
CA LEU A 916 -39.78 41.86 53.46
C LEU A 916 -40.26 43.10 52.67
N LYS A 917 -39.53 43.51 51.62
CA LYS A 917 -39.87 44.70 50.81
C LYS A 917 -41.13 44.55 49.96
N ASN A 918 -41.42 43.36 49.43
CA ASN A 918 -42.52 43.16 48.47
C ASN A 918 -43.85 42.69 49.10
N THR A 919 -43.89 42.46 50.42
CA THR A 919 -45.12 42.02 51.10
C THR A 919 -46.01 43.19 51.50
N LYS A 920 -47.21 43.25 50.91
CA LYS A 920 -48.30 44.17 51.30
C LYS A 920 -49.11 43.69 52.52
N ALA A 921 -48.61 42.70 53.26
CA ALA A 921 -49.33 42.13 54.40
C ALA A 921 -49.21 43.04 55.63
N ASN A 922 -50.30 43.16 56.40
CA ASN A 922 -50.30 43.96 57.65
C ASN A 922 -49.42 43.34 58.74
N LYS A 923 -49.33 42.00 58.76
CA LYS A 923 -48.50 41.23 59.69
C LYS A 923 -47.97 39.98 58.99
N VAL A 924 -46.69 39.68 59.17
CA VAL A 924 -46.04 38.51 58.60
C VAL A 924 -45.44 37.69 59.74
N VAL A 925 -45.76 36.40 59.77
CA VAL A 925 -45.20 35.48 60.77
C VAL A 925 -44.33 34.45 60.08
N ALA A 926 -43.03 34.49 60.37
CA ALA A 926 -42.05 33.53 59.89
C ALA A 926 -41.89 32.41 60.92
N ILE A 927 -41.87 31.17 60.45
CA ILE A 927 -41.66 29.98 61.27
C ILE A 927 -40.43 29.28 60.70
N GLU A 928 -39.34 29.28 61.46
CA GLU A 928 -38.07 28.72 60.99
C GLU A 928 -37.38 27.97 62.13
N GLY A 929 -36.74 26.84 61.80
CA GLY A 929 -35.97 26.02 62.74
C GLY A 929 -34.45 26.18 62.59
N GLU A 930 -33.98 26.73 61.47
CA GLU A 930 -32.55 26.95 61.22
C GLU A 930 -32.03 28.25 61.84
N ARG A 931 -31.08 28.13 62.78
CA ARG A 931 -30.48 29.26 63.52
C ARG A 931 -29.82 30.30 62.62
N GLU A 932 -29.23 29.88 61.50
CA GLU A 932 -28.55 30.78 60.55
C GLU A 932 -29.54 31.73 59.84
N PHE A 933 -30.72 31.24 59.49
CA PHE A 933 -31.78 32.05 58.87
C PHE A 933 -32.45 32.96 59.88
N ILE A 934 -32.69 32.46 61.10
CA ILE A 934 -33.20 33.24 62.23
C ILE A 934 -32.35 34.48 62.47
N ASN A 935 -31.01 34.33 62.52
CA ASN A 935 -30.10 35.44 62.75
C ASN A 935 -30.11 36.48 61.62
N GLY A 936 -30.18 36.04 60.36
CA GLY A 936 -30.30 36.94 59.21
C GLY A 936 -31.64 37.70 59.18
N PHE A 937 -32.73 36.99 59.42
CA PHE A 937 -34.08 37.55 59.51
C PHE A 937 -34.19 38.58 60.63
N LEU A 938 -33.67 38.28 61.82
CA LEU A 938 -33.68 39.21 62.95
C LEU A 938 -32.92 40.49 62.61
N LYS A 939 -31.69 40.41 62.09
CA LYS A 939 -30.90 41.59 61.68
C LYS A 939 -31.63 42.48 60.69
N GLN A 940 -32.37 41.90 59.73
CA GLN A 940 -33.13 42.68 58.74
C GLN A 940 -34.43 43.27 59.29
N VAL A 941 -35.14 42.53 60.14
CA VAL A 941 -36.35 43.02 60.82
C VAL A 941 -36.03 44.13 61.82
N GLU A 942 -34.83 44.18 62.39
CA GLU A 942 -34.40 45.33 63.19
C GLU A 942 -34.28 46.63 62.39
N ASN A 943 -34.01 46.55 61.08
CA ASN A 943 -33.92 47.69 60.18
C ASN A 943 -35.28 48.09 59.58
N GLU A 944 -36.29 47.22 59.63
CA GLU A 944 -37.68 47.48 59.22
C GLU A 944 -38.62 47.61 60.44
N ASN A 945 -39.90 47.93 60.23
CA ASN A 945 -40.89 48.06 61.31
C ASN A 945 -41.03 46.75 62.12
N LYS A 946 -40.43 46.68 63.32
CA LYS A 946 -40.47 45.51 64.23
C LYS A 946 -41.88 44.98 64.50
N ASP A 947 -42.90 45.84 64.52
CA ASP A 947 -44.29 45.44 64.80
C ASP A 947 -44.98 44.68 63.66
N LYS A 948 -44.47 44.78 62.43
CA LYS A 948 -45.03 44.08 61.25
C LYS A 948 -44.64 42.60 61.19
N TYR A 949 -43.54 42.21 61.83
CA TYR A 949 -42.94 40.88 61.67
C TYR A 949 -42.82 40.13 63.00
N LYS A 950 -43.24 38.87 63.03
CA LYS A 950 -43.09 37.98 64.19
C LYS A 950 -42.34 36.72 63.77
N LEU A 951 -41.29 36.35 64.50
CA LEU A 951 -40.53 35.12 64.26
C LEU A 951 -40.89 34.07 65.32
N LEU A 952 -41.13 32.84 64.89
CA LEU A 952 -41.33 31.69 65.76
C LEU A 952 -40.24 30.65 65.46
N GLU A 953 -39.37 30.42 66.44
CA GLU A 953 -38.30 29.42 66.35
C GLU A 953 -38.88 28.01 66.53
N ALA A 954 -39.26 27.37 65.44
CA ALA A 954 -39.81 26.03 65.44
C ALA A 954 -39.56 25.34 64.10
N SER A 955 -39.25 24.04 64.12
CA SER A 955 -39.20 23.26 62.89
C SER A 955 -40.61 23.16 62.30
N PRO A 956 -40.82 23.47 61.01
CA PRO A 956 -42.12 23.28 60.36
C PRO A 956 -42.65 21.84 60.49
N ARG A 957 -41.74 20.85 60.59
CA ARG A 957 -42.11 19.43 60.72
C ARG A 957 -42.74 19.08 62.07
N SER A 958 -42.29 19.68 63.17
CA SER A 958 -42.84 19.41 64.51
C SER A 958 -44.21 20.08 64.72
N LEU A 959 -44.56 21.06 63.88
CA LEU A 959 -45.82 21.78 63.95
C LEU A 959 -47.02 21.02 63.38
N TYR A 960 -46.81 20.11 62.41
CA TYR A 960 -47.89 19.28 61.86
C TYR A 960 -48.44 18.26 62.88
N THR A 961 -47.65 17.94 63.91
CA THR A 961 -48.01 17.01 65.00
C THR A 961 -48.53 17.72 66.25
N ALA A 962 -48.37 19.04 66.35
CA ALA A 962 -48.78 19.80 67.51
C ALA A 962 -50.22 20.32 67.32
N GLU A 963 -51.21 19.61 67.88
CA GLU A 963 -52.65 19.91 67.74
C GLU A 963 -53.09 21.28 68.30
N TYR A 964 -52.20 22.07 68.91
CA TYR A 964 -52.59 23.30 69.64
C TYR A 964 -51.61 24.49 69.50
N PHE A 965 -50.65 24.46 68.56
CA PHE A 965 -49.54 25.42 68.55
C PHE A 965 -49.88 26.80 67.94
N LEU A 966 -50.73 26.87 66.91
CA LEU A 966 -50.98 28.11 66.17
C LEU A 966 -52.05 29.02 66.78
N PRO A 967 -53.24 28.57 67.22
CA PRO A 967 -54.29 29.48 67.70
C PRO A 967 -53.86 30.33 68.91
N LYS A 968 -53.04 29.77 69.81
CA LYS A 968 -52.52 30.48 70.98
C LYS A 968 -51.56 31.63 70.62
N ASN A 969 -50.91 31.54 69.47
CA ASN A 969 -49.90 32.51 69.03
C ASN A 969 -50.46 33.58 68.07
N PHE A 970 -51.72 33.43 67.64
CA PHE A 970 -52.41 34.24 66.63
C PHE A 970 -53.82 34.62 67.10
N THR A 971 -53.93 35.27 68.26
CA THR A 971 -55.21 35.72 68.86
C THR A 971 -55.93 36.81 68.06
N GLU A 972 -55.25 37.42 67.09
CA GLU A 972 -55.75 38.49 66.23
C GLU A 972 -56.45 37.97 64.95
N VAL A 973 -56.41 36.66 64.68
CA VAL A 973 -56.95 36.04 63.47
C VAL A 973 -58.38 35.54 63.71
N GLU A 974 -59.32 35.95 62.86
CA GLU A 974 -60.72 35.53 62.96
C GLU A 974 -60.89 34.08 62.48
N ILE A 975 -61.56 33.24 63.29
CA ILE A 975 -61.85 31.85 62.93
C ILE A 975 -63.14 31.81 62.10
N LEU A 976 -63.03 31.43 60.83
CA LEU A 976 -64.18 31.32 59.93
C LEU A 976 -64.71 29.88 59.83
N PRO A 977 -66.04 29.68 59.77
CA PRO A 977 -66.63 28.36 59.58
C PRO A 977 -66.30 27.77 58.19
N TRP A 978 -66.18 26.45 58.09
CA TRP A 978 -65.80 25.72 56.86
C TRP A 978 -66.87 25.69 55.74
N LYS A 979 -67.68 26.74 55.60
CA LYS A 979 -68.76 26.86 54.60
C LYS A 979 -68.24 27.40 53.26
N GLN A 980 -68.92 27.04 52.16
CA GLN A 980 -68.59 27.55 50.82
C GLN A 980 -68.94 29.05 50.73
N GLY A 981 -67.93 29.92 50.61
CA GLY A 981 -68.12 31.33 50.21
C GLY A 981 -67.19 32.34 50.90
N GLN A 982 -66.84 32.14 52.16
CA GLN A 982 -65.95 33.04 52.91
C GLN A 982 -64.56 32.42 53.04
N LEU A 983 -63.58 33.00 52.34
CA LEU A 983 -62.17 32.66 52.50
C LEU A 983 -61.56 33.60 53.55
N PRO A 984 -60.76 33.09 54.49
CA PRO A 984 -59.93 33.92 55.36
C PRO A 984 -59.04 34.86 54.54
N LYS A 985 -58.76 36.07 55.06
CA LYS A 985 -57.85 37.04 54.40
C LYS A 985 -56.40 36.56 54.46
N GLU A 986 -56.13 35.65 55.37
CA GLU A 986 -54.87 35.01 55.66
C GLU A 986 -54.44 34.13 54.49
N LYS A 987 -53.14 34.16 54.21
CA LYS A 987 -52.50 33.33 53.19
C LYS A 987 -51.32 32.64 53.83
N SER A 988 -51.13 31.37 53.52
CA SER A 988 -49.97 30.63 54.01
C SER A 988 -49.04 30.23 52.86
N PHE A 989 -47.74 30.30 53.12
CA PHE A 989 -46.69 29.96 52.15
C PHE A 989 -45.80 28.89 52.78
N HIS A 990 -45.58 27.78 52.08
CA HIS A 990 -44.75 26.68 52.62
C HIS A 990 -43.84 26.05 51.58
N ASN A 991 -42.68 25.57 52.06
CA ASN A 991 -41.67 24.84 51.31
C ASN A 991 -41.45 23.44 51.93
N ALA A 992 -42.50 22.61 51.99
CA ALA A 992 -42.53 21.42 52.85
C ALA A 992 -43.14 20.16 52.20
N GLN A 993 -42.97 19.03 52.89
CA GLN A 993 -43.53 17.72 52.53
C GLN A 993 -45.07 17.75 52.51
N TRP A 994 -45.62 17.71 51.30
CA TRP A 994 -47.04 17.91 50.98
C TRP A 994 -48.00 16.87 51.61
N LEU A 995 -47.55 15.64 51.92
CA LEU A 995 -48.38 14.59 52.55
C LEU A 995 -48.88 15.00 53.94
N SER A 996 -47.97 15.50 54.77
CA SER A 996 -48.30 15.95 56.13
C SER A 996 -49.30 17.09 56.09
N TRP A 997 -49.17 17.96 55.09
CA TRP A 997 -50.02 19.12 54.92
C TRP A 997 -51.43 18.76 54.40
N MET A 998 -51.56 17.80 53.48
CA MET A 998 -52.88 17.30 53.06
C MET A 998 -53.63 16.64 54.22
N SER A 999 -52.91 15.94 55.10
CA SER A 999 -53.49 15.44 56.34
C SER A 999 -54.02 16.58 57.22
N CYS A 1000 -53.38 17.75 57.23
CA CYS A 1000 -53.85 18.90 57.99
C CYS A 1000 -55.16 19.50 57.46
N ILE A 1001 -55.38 19.51 56.13
CA ILE A 1001 -56.68 19.91 55.56
C ILE A 1001 -57.78 18.96 56.03
N VAL A 1002 -57.52 17.64 55.92
CA VAL A 1002 -58.50 16.60 56.27
C VAL A 1002 -58.87 16.69 57.75
N ARG A 1003 -57.86 16.83 58.61
CA ARG A 1003 -58.02 16.93 60.07
C ARG A 1003 -58.47 18.32 60.53
N ARG A 1004 -58.47 19.32 59.64
CA ARG A 1004 -58.76 20.74 59.94
C ARG A 1004 -57.94 21.28 61.10
N ASN A 1005 -56.66 20.90 61.15
CA ASN A 1005 -55.72 21.34 62.19
C ASN A 1005 -54.67 22.31 61.61
N PHE A 1006 -53.79 22.84 62.46
CA PHE A 1006 -52.74 23.79 62.05
C PHE A 1006 -53.36 25.09 61.50
N VAL A 1007 -52.99 25.54 60.31
CA VAL A 1007 -53.52 26.78 59.70
C VAL A 1007 -55.00 26.64 59.29
N TYR A 1008 -55.51 25.40 59.19
CA TYR A 1008 -56.89 25.13 58.79
C TYR A 1008 -57.92 25.23 59.90
N GLU A 1009 -57.48 25.46 61.13
CA GLU A 1009 -58.36 25.77 62.26
C GLU A 1009 -59.04 27.13 62.07
N PHE A 1010 -58.42 28.06 61.33
CA PHE A 1010 -58.96 29.37 60.98
C PHE A 1010 -59.97 29.33 59.82
N GLY A 1011 -60.22 28.15 59.24
CA GLY A 1011 -61.09 27.95 58.08
C GLY A 1011 -60.31 27.61 56.81
N ARG A 1012 -60.90 27.88 55.64
CA ARG A 1012 -60.34 27.52 54.33
C ARG A 1012 -59.22 28.47 53.89
N VAL A 1013 -58.12 28.50 54.62
CA VAL A 1013 -56.97 29.36 54.30
C VAL A 1013 -56.39 29.02 52.93
N ARG A 1014 -56.10 30.05 52.12
CA ARG A 1014 -55.46 29.85 50.82
C ARG A 1014 -53.97 29.61 51.01
N THR A 1015 -53.47 28.52 50.46
CA THR A 1015 -52.08 28.13 50.65
C THR A 1015 -51.32 28.00 49.34
N TYR A 1016 -50.10 28.51 49.36
CA TYR A 1016 -49.14 28.50 48.27
C TYR A 1016 -48.02 27.53 48.65
N LEU A 1017 -47.81 26.52 47.81
CA LEU A 1017 -46.85 25.45 48.04
C LEU A 1017 -45.78 25.47 46.97
N PHE A 1018 -44.52 25.48 47.40
CA PHE A 1018 -43.39 25.19 46.53
C PHE A 1018 -43.18 23.68 46.48
N CYS A 1019 -43.14 23.11 45.29
CA CYS A 1019 -42.87 21.68 45.09
C CYS A 1019 -42.18 21.44 43.75
N ARG A 1020 -41.61 20.24 43.59
CA ARG A 1020 -40.94 19.85 42.35
C ARG A 1020 -41.91 19.76 41.17
N SER A 1021 -41.43 20.10 39.98
CA SER A 1021 -42.27 20.20 38.78
C SER A 1021 -42.92 18.88 38.38
N ASP A 1022 -42.20 17.77 38.52
CA ASP A 1022 -42.70 16.41 38.28
C ASP A 1022 -43.86 16.05 39.22
N PHE A 1023 -43.74 16.47 40.47
CA PHE A 1023 -44.76 16.25 41.50
C PHE A 1023 -46.00 17.11 41.25
N ALA A 1024 -45.83 18.39 40.92
CA ALA A 1024 -46.93 19.28 40.54
C ALA A 1024 -47.74 18.73 39.35
N GLN A 1025 -47.06 18.26 38.30
CA GLN A 1025 -47.69 17.62 37.15
C GLN A 1025 -48.49 16.37 37.51
N ARG A 1026 -47.97 15.53 38.42
CA ARG A 1026 -48.68 14.34 38.91
C ARG A 1026 -49.91 14.72 39.73
N LEU A 1027 -49.83 15.77 40.54
CA LEU A 1027 -50.91 16.20 41.44
C LEU A 1027 -52.09 16.83 40.67
N MET A 1028 -51.82 17.47 39.53
CA MET A 1028 -52.84 18.08 38.65
C MET A 1028 -53.25 17.16 37.48
N ALA A 1029 -52.83 15.89 37.46
CA ALA A 1029 -53.06 15.00 36.34
C ALA A 1029 -54.55 14.60 36.20
N PRO A 1030 -55.21 14.92 35.06
CA PRO A 1030 -56.64 14.62 34.86
C PRO A 1030 -56.88 13.11 34.68
N LYS A 1031 -58.15 12.69 34.83
CA LYS A 1031 -58.57 11.30 34.60
C LYS A 1031 -58.18 10.87 33.17
N GLY A 1032 -57.44 9.76 33.05
CA GLY A 1032 -56.93 9.24 31.77
C GLY A 1032 -55.46 9.56 31.46
N ASN A 1033 -54.80 10.43 32.23
CA ASN A 1033 -53.37 10.72 32.06
C ASN A 1033 -52.50 9.63 32.72
N ILE A 1034 -51.45 9.16 32.01
CA ILE A 1034 -50.47 8.16 32.50
C ILE A 1034 -49.80 8.61 33.81
N LYS A 1035 -49.65 9.92 34.02
CA LYS A 1035 -49.03 10.48 35.23
C LYS A 1035 -49.98 10.53 36.45
N ARG A 1036 -51.27 10.19 36.30
CA ARG A 1036 -52.26 10.24 37.39
C ARG A 1036 -51.95 9.18 38.45
N ASN A 1037 -52.00 9.57 39.71
CA ASN A 1037 -51.77 8.70 40.85
C ASN A 1037 -52.79 8.97 41.98
N LYS A 1038 -52.66 8.22 43.08
CA LYS A 1038 -53.50 8.38 44.28
C LYS A 1038 -53.51 9.81 44.86
N TYR A 1039 -52.47 10.59 44.60
CA TYR A 1039 -52.32 11.95 45.10
C TYR A 1039 -53.10 12.97 44.28
N ALA A 1040 -53.22 12.76 42.97
CA ALA A 1040 -54.11 13.56 42.11
C ALA A 1040 -55.57 13.43 42.54
N ALA A 1041 -56.02 12.21 42.84
CA ALA A 1041 -57.37 11.96 43.32
C ALA A 1041 -57.64 12.60 44.69
N LEU A 1042 -56.64 12.56 45.58
CA LEU A 1042 -56.73 13.16 46.91
C LEU A 1042 -56.74 14.70 46.82
N ALA A 1043 -55.90 15.30 45.97
CA ALA A 1043 -55.91 16.73 45.69
C ALA A 1043 -57.27 17.21 45.16
N GLU A 1044 -57.81 16.55 44.14
CA GLU A 1044 -59.13 16.86 43.57
C GLU A 1044 -60.26 16.79 44.63
N SER A 1045 -60.15 15.88 45.60
CA SER A 1045 -61.15 15.74 46.67
C SER A 1045 -61.07 16.83 47.74
N LEU A 1046 -59.90 17.44 47.95
CA LEU A 1046 -59.65 18.42 49.00
C LEU A 1046 -59.82 19.87 48.53
N GLY A 1047 -59.59 20.16 47.25
CA GLY A 1047 -59.79 21.50 46.71
C GLY A 1047 -59.28 21.69 45.28
N SER A 1048 -59.46 22.90 44.74
CA SER A 1048 -58.91 23.28 43.44
C SER A 1048 -57.41 23.58 43.56
N VAL A 1049 -56.59 22.83 42.84
CA VAL A 1049 -55.15 23.08 42.73
C VAL A 1049 -54.84 23.66 41.36
N THR A 1050 -54.09 24.77 41.34
CA THR A 1050 -53.70 25.46 40.11
C THR A 1050 -52.21 25.81 40.17
N GLU A 1051 -51.51 25.64 39.07
CA GLU A 1051 -50.14 26.13 38.92
C GLU A 1051 -50.15 27.66 38.78
N ILE A 1052 -49.37 28.33 39.64
CA ILE A 1052 -49.29 29.79 39.65
C ILE A 1052 -48.07 30.26 38.87
N MET A 1053 -46.93 29.62 39.10
CA MET A 1053 -45.66 29.98 38.50
C MET A 1053 -44.74 28.76 38.49
N LYS A 1054 -44.01 28.59 37.38
CA LYS A 1054 -42.94 27.61 37.26
C LYS A 1054 -41.60 28.32 37.35
N ILE A 1055 -40.81 27.97 38.36
CA ILE A 1055 -39.47 28.53 38.54
C ILE A 1055 -38.46 27.59 37.86
N PRO A 1056 -37.63 28.08 36.91
CA PRO A 1056 -36.61 27.26 36.27
C PRO A 1056 -35.52 26.85 37.28
N ALA A 1057 -34.82 25.74 37.03
CA ALA A 1057 -33.79 25.22 37.94
C ALA A 1057 -32.67 26.25 38.24
N GLY A 1058 -32.38 27.15 37.29
CA GLY A 1058 -31.44 28.26 37.48
C GLY A 1058 -31.93 29.36 38.43
N GLY A 1059 -33.20 29.36 38.83
CA GLY A 1059 -33.77 30.28 39.82
C GLY A 1059 -33.62 29.82 41.27
N TYR A 1060 -33.03 28.64 41.51
CA TYR A 1060 -32.76 28.10 42.86
C TYR A 1060 -31.27 28.06 43.15
N LEU A 1061 -30.87 28.40 44.38
CA LEU A 1061 -29.49 28.37 44.87
C LEU A 1061 -29.41 27.56 46.19
N PRO A 1062 -28.65 26.45 46.25
CA PRO A 1062 -27.96 25.78 45.14
C PRO A 1062 -28.95 25.29 44.07
N LYS A 1063 -28.48 25.11 42.82
CA LYS A 1063 -29.30 24.55 41.73
C LYS A 1063 -29.98 23.28 42.25
N ALA A 1064 -31.31 23.31 42.34
CA ALA A 1064 -32.06 22.12 42.73
C ALA A 1064 -31.74 21.03 41.69
N SER A 1065 -31.25 19.88 42.13
CA SER A 1065 -30.88 18.78 41.24
C SER A 1065 -32.08 18.22 40.45
N ARG A 1066 -33.30 18.69 40.71
CA ARG A 1066 -34.57 18.22 40.16
C ARG A 1066 -35.68 19.26 40.21
#